data_AF-A0A942C1C2-F1
#
_entry.id   AF-A0A942C1C2-F1
#
_cell.length_a   1.000
_cell.length_b   1.000
_cell.length_c   1.000
_cell.angle_alpha   90.00
_cell.angle_beta   90.00
_cell.angle_gamma   90.00
#
_symmetry.space_group_name_H-M   'P 1'
#
loop_
_entity.id
_entity.type
_entity.pdbx_description
1 polymer ?
#
loop_
_entity_poly.entity_id
_entity_poly.type
_entity_poly.pdbx_seq_one_letter_code
_entity_poly.pdbx_strand_id
1 'polypeptide(L)'
;MSRSAATPTKGLTPQVAKDTLAYLRRAIEKMKSLQATERVIAYLERAALSRLPKAFDLKSVVISINALNLALREGNEAKIRVARKGVDEELEAAFENLIRRDDVIMPYDLRRFCDGDSSLLDLNSLAALTSFYRALPPTDASRSKYDFVITRLFSNTDPGQAGRQRHLRINRKQIAKRLIEMCRAWGENLHREDEDSERVTQYIKEFDNFIVEIKTINKLEILVSKSFFQRIRDFKTRVGNALFLPEVTAASVEANVIIANHFLSLLEIESEEMREAPAMIQNLVDAFSDTYSNGPDEISRILAELQASSQHCEVEQGRVSRFMGLLRLATKAEEKTDFQIPALLSASTPELTDELPDDLNTGIETAMTEVANNLEAESWQVLAEQPENQELLAGFHKASAEVRKLDLHCFLSPLPDGENEDLKGENKARRASLELIFNADKVIQNELGEDCEPGEDIEVRMDRLFEALGQRSDETRELIKAAHKHSQNTNYEVLLHVYNQLMAARLRLQSAIVRRSASEITPYETAEKEEGYPPISADSTPEVVQKTIAPQTTTPATSGSWLKWMVAVAILLIVAVAGLRFASSKNKVPVKDDTDVVRLAQNQVPFGELFAERKLHRDLLLCVATEKWLTLSAQDQKGKLQELLHFGQGRGALRVLLVDAKGVTVASATNDELYVN
;
A
#
# COMPACT_ATOMS: atom_id res chain seq x y z
N MET A 1 13.69 61.61 49.25
CA MET A 1 12.81 60.54 48.72
C MET A 1 12.90 60.58 47.20
N SER A 2 13.88 59.86 46.65
CA SER A 2 14.16 59.79 45.21
C SER A 2 13.17 58.86 44.53
N ARG A 3 12.49 59.36 43.49
CA ARG A 3 11.76 58.53 42.52
C ARG A 3 12.77 57.66 41.79
N SER A 4 12.72 56.35 42.06
CA SER A 4 13.42 55.33 41.30
C SER A 4 12.89 55.36 39.87
N ALA A 5 13.73 55.82 38.94
CA ALA A 5 13.46 55.76 37.51
C ALA A 5 13.50 54.29 37.09
N ALA A 6 12.34 53.76 36.71
CA ALA A 6 12.24 52.46 36.06
C ALA A 6 13.09 52.47 34.79
N THR A 7 14.11 51.63 34.78
CA THR A 7 14.97 51.35 33.63
C THR A 7 14.11 50.85 32.46
N PRO A 8 14.29 51.36 31.23
CA PRO A 8 13.61 50.81 30.07
C PRO A 8 14.10 49.37 29.86
N THR A 9 13.17 48.42 29.75
CA THR A 9 13.42 47.02 29.39
C THR A 9 14.03 46.96 27.98
N LYS A 10 15.33 47.21 27.90
CA LYS A 10 16.19 47.05 26.73
C LYS A 10 16.70 45.62 26.70
N GLY A 11 16.53 44.93 25.59
CA GLY A 11 17.24 43.67 25.36
C GLY A 11 17.06 43.12 23.96
N LEU A 12 15.81 42.95 23.53
CA LEU A 12 15.54 42.27 22.27
C LEU A 12 15.36 43.25 21.11
N THR A 13 16.11 43.06 20.03
CA THR A 13 15.87 43.82 18.80
C THR A 13 14.50 43.44 18.21
N PRO A 14 13.77 44.38 17.56
CA PRO A 14 12.48 44.09 16.93
C PRO A 14 12.54 42.93 15.93
N GLN A 15 13.69 42.79 15.25
CA GLN A 15 13.91 41.72 14.28
C GLN A 15 14.00 40.35 14.96
N VAL A 16 14.80 40.22 16.03
CA VAL A 16 14.90 38.95 16.78
C VAL A 16 13.55 38.56 17.39
N ALA A 17 12.78 39.53 17.89
CA ALA A 17 11.42 39.27 18.40
C ALA A 17 10.49 38.71 17.30
N LYS A 18 10.51 39.34 16.11
CA LYS A 18 9.70 38.92 14.96
C LYS A 18 10.09 37.53 14.46
N ASP A 19 11.39 37.26 14.34
CA ASP A 19 11.91 35.97 13.86
C ASP A 19 11.62 34.85 14.86
N THR A 20 11.72 35.14 16.16
CA THR A 20 11.37 34.19 17.23
C THR A 20 9.88 33.89 17.23
N LEU A 21 9.01 34.88 17.03
CA LEU A 21 7.57 34.66 16.89
C LEU A 21 7.21 33.82 15.66
N ALA A 22 7.88 34.06 14.52
CA ALA A 22 7.70 33.27 13.32
C ALA A 22 8.16 31.81 13.53
N TYR A 23 9.30 31.62 14.19
CA TYR A 23 9.78 30.29 14.59
C TYR A 23 8.80 29.59 15.54
N LEU A 24 8.33 30.26 16.59
CA LEU A 24 7.38 29.71 17.56
C LEU A 24 6.09 29.21 16.87
N ARG A 25 5.56 29.98 15.92
CA ARG A 25 4.41 29.55 15.11
C ARG A 25 4.71 28.29 14.32
N ARG A 26 5.87 28.23 13.63
CA ARG A 26 6.29 27.03 12.88
C ARG A 26 6.48 25.82 13.79
N ALA A 27 7.07 25.99 14.97
CA ALA A 27 7.25 24.91 15.94
C ALA A 27 5.91 24.35 16.44
N ILE A 28 4.92 25.20 16.71
CA ILE A 28 3.56 24.79 17.09
C ILE A 28 2.88 24.02 15.94
N GLU A 29 3.01 24.49 14.71
CA GLU A 29 2.46 23.78 13.54
C GLU A 29 3.18 22.44 13.29
N LYS A 30 4.51 22.36 13.45
CA LYS A 30 5.27 21.09 13.37
C LYS A 30 4.79 20.12 14.46
N MET A 31 4.61 20.57 15.69
CA MET A 31 4.07 19.75 16.79
C MET A 31 2.67 19.20 16.46
N LYS A 32 1.77 20.03 15.93
CA LYS A 32 0.43 19.58 15.50
C LYS A 32 0.51 18.57 14.36
N SER A 33 1.41 18.79 13.40
CA SER A 33 1.65 17.85 12.31
C SER A 33 2.13 16.50 12.84
N LEU A 34 3.11 16.49 13.76
CA LEU A 34 3.58 15.26 14.40
C LEU A 34 2.46 14.54 15.16
N GLN A 35 1.60 15.30 15.85
CA GLN A 35 0.45 14.72 16.55
C GLN A 35 -0.57 14.11 15.57
N ALA A 36 -0.81 14.73 14.41
CA ALA A 36 -1.71 14.19 13.39
C ALA A 36 -1.12 12.93 12.74
N THR A 37 0.17 12.96 12.39
CA THR A 37 0.91 11.80 11.89
C THR A 37 0.87 10.66 12.90
N GLU A 38 1.12 10.94 14.18
CA GLU A 38 1.11 9.92 15.22
C GLU A 38 -0.23 9.22 15.34
N ARG A 39 -1.35 9.97 15.32
CA ARG A 39 -2.68 9.36 15.38
C ARG A 39 -2.83 8.35 14.25
N VAL A 40 -2.48 8.74 13.01
CA VAL A 40 -2.58 7.83 11.86
C VAL A 40 -1.69 6.60 12.05
N ILE A 41 -0.42 6.76 12.45
CA ILE A 41 0.50 5.65 12.72
C ILE A 41 -0.04 4.72 13.83
N ALA A 42 -0.58 5.27 14.92
CA ALA A 42 -1.14 4.48 16.01
C ALA A 42 -2.38 3.67 15.56
N TYR A 43 -3.20 4.24 14.69
CA TYR A 43 -4.33 3.53 14.10
C TYR A 43 -3.87 2.46 13.12
N LEU A 44 -2.87 2.74 12.29
CA LEU A 44 -2.24 1.76 11.40
C LEU A 44 -1.69 0.56 12.17
N GLU A 45 -0.92 0.81 13.23
CA GLU A 45 -0.37 -0.23 14.09
C GLU A 45 -1.47 -1.12 14.68
N ARG A 46 -2.59 -0.52 15.12
CA ARG A 46 -3.71 -1.27 15.67
C ARG A 46 -4.50 -2.04 14.62
N ALA A 47 -4.81 -1.40 13.50
CA ALA A 47 -5.75 -1.92 12.50
C ALA A 47 -5.08 -2.87 11.49
N ALA A 48 -3.90 -2.49 10.97
CA ALA A 48 -3.20 -3.27 9.95
C ALA A 48 -2.24 -4.28 10.58
N LEU A 49 -1.53 -3.89 11.66
CA LEU A 49 -0.47 -4.72 12.26
C LEU A 49 -0.91 -5.49 13.51
N SER A 50 -2.14 -5.29 14.01
CA SER A 50 -2.64 -5.87 15.27
C SER A 50 -1.71 -5.63 16.48
N ARG A 51 -1.00 -4.51 16.49
CA ARG A 51 -0.06 -4.11 17.56
C ARG A 51 -0.70 -3.07 18.47
N LEU A 52 -0.36 -3.10 19.76
CA LEU A 52 -0.73 -2.04 20.68
C LEU A 52 0.21 -0.85 20.48
N PRO A 53 -0.31 0.34 20.10
CA PRO A 53 0.55 1.50 19.87
C PRO A 53 1.23 1.94 21.17
N LYS A 54 2.51 2.30 21.07
CA LYS A 54 3.24 2.90 22.20
C LYS A 54 2.70 4.30 22.46
N ALA A 55 2.66 4.70 23.74
CA ALA A 55 2.23 6.04 24.12
C ALA A 55 3.18 7.09 23.51
N PHE A 56 2.61 8.07 22.82
CA PHE A 56 3.34 9.20 22.27
C PHE A 56 3.10 10.44 23.14
N ASP A 57 4.14 10.89 23.85
CA ASP A 57 4.05 12.01 24.78
C ASP A 57 4.69 13.27 24.19
N LEU A 58 3.87 14.31 23.97
CA LEU A 58 4.33 15.63 23.51
C LEU A 58 4.49 16.63 24.67
N LYS A 59 4.37 16.21 25.93
CA LYS A 59 4.51 17.11 27.09
C LYS A 59 5.85 17.83 27.11
N SER A 60 6.95 17.16 26.78
CA SER A 60 8.29 17.78 26.75
C SER A 60 8.36 18.89 25.71
N VAL A 61 7.82 18.66 24.50
CA VAL A 61 7.69 19.68 23.44
C VAL A 61 6.88 20.88 23.93
N VAL A 62 5.73 20.64 24.59
CA VAL A 62 4.87 21.71 25.12
C VAL A 62 5.60 22.52 26.21
N ILE A 63 6.35 21.86 27.09
CA ILE A 63 7.16 22.52 28.13
C ILE A 63 8.23 23.42 27.47
N SER A 64 8.95 22.91 26.47
CA SER A 64 9.97 23.68 25.73
C SER A 64 9.38 24.87 24.97
N ILE A 65 8.21 24.70 24.34
CA ILE A 65 7.49 25.79 23.66
C ILE A 65 7.07 26.88 24.66
N ASN A 66 6.57 26.49 25.84
CA ASN A 66 6.20 27.43 26.90
C ASN A 66 7.42 28.16 27.47
N ALA A 67 8.55 27.47 27.63
CA ALA A 67 9.82 28.09 28.04
C ALA A 67 10.30 29.13 27.02
N LEU A 68 10.19 28.84 25.72
CA LEU A 68 10.52 29.79 24.66
C LEU A 68 9.60 31.02 24.67
N ASN A 69 8.29 30.80 24.85
CA ASN A 69 7.31 31.89 24.95
C ASN A 69 7.59 32.79 26.17
N LEU A 70 7.98 32.20 27.31
CA LEU A 70 8.39 32.95 28.49
C LEU A 70 9.67 33.75 28.23
N ALA A 71 10.71 33.14 27.67
CA ALA A 71 11.97 33.80 27.33
C ALA A 71 11.77 34.99 26.36
N LEU A 72 10.84 34.84 25.41
CA LEU A 72 10.43 35.91 24.51
C LEU A 72 9.78 37.09 25.25
N ARG A 73 8.89 36.83 26.21
CA ARG A 73 8.25 37.86 27.05
C ARG A 73 9.23 38.59 27.95
N GLU A 74 10.25 37.88 28.44
CA GLU A 74 11.33 38.45 29.25
C GLU A 74 12.31 39.31 28.43
N GLY A 75 12.30 39.20 27.10
CA GLY A 75 13.17 39.99 26.22
C GLY A 75 14.66 39.64 26.32
N ASN A 76 15.00 38.44 26.80
CA ASN A 76 16.39 37.99 26.98
C ASN A 76 16.82 37.10 25.81
N GLU A 77 17.68 37.63 24.94
CA GLU A 77 18.15 36.93 23.73
C GLU A 77 18.89 35.62 24.03
N ALA A 78 19.72 35.59 25.08
CA ALA A 78 20.46 34.38 25.44
C ALA A 78 19.50 33.26 25.87
N LYS A 79 18.48 33.58 26.68
CA LYS A 79 17.43 32.62 27.06
C LYS A 79 16.61 32.16 25.86
N ILE A 80 16.31 33.05 24.92
CA ILE A 80 15.59 32.70 23.68
C ILE A 80 16.39 31.68 22.86
N ARG A 81 17.71 31.86 22.69
CA ARG A 81 18.55 30.90 21.97
C ARG A 81 18.56 29.52 22.62
N VAL A 82 18.70 29.47 23.95
CA VAL A 82 18.67 28.20 24.70
C VAL A 82 17.30 27.53 24.59
N ALA A 83 16.22 28.27 24.81
CA ALA A 83 14.87 27.72 24.73
C ALA A 83 14.50 27.27 23.30
N ARG A 84 14.97 27.98 22.28
CA ARG A 84 14.80 27.58 20.87
C ARG A 84 15.46 26.24 20.58
N LYS A 85 16.71 26.08 21.00
CA LYS A 85 17.44 24.81 20.87
C LYS A 85 16.71 23.66 21.57
N GLY A 86 16.19 23.89 22.78
CA GLY A 86 15.39 22.89 23.49
C GLY A 86 14.08 22.53 22.78
N VAL A 87 13.45 23.47 22.05
CA VAL A 87 12.29 23.15 21.20
C VAL A 87 12.71 22.30 20.00
N ASP A 88 13.83 22.63 19.35
CA ASP A 88 14.34 21.85 18.21
C ASP A 88 14.68 20.40 18.64
N GLU A 89 15.39 20.22 19.75
CA GLU A 89 15.76 18.90 20.29
C GLU A 89 14.54 18.02 20.61
N GLU A 90 13.52 18.60 21.27
CA GLU A 90 12.30 17.85 21.63
C GLU A 90 11.43 17.52 20.40
N LEU A 91 11.36 18.44 19.43
CA LEU A 91 10.65 18.17 18.17
C LEU A 91 11.36 17.08 17.35
N GLU A 92 12.68 17.06 17.36
CA GLU A 92 13.48 16.04 16.67
C GLU A 92 13.34 14.68 17.36
N ALA A 93 13.40 14.64 18.69
CA ALA A 93 13.17 13.41 19.45
C ALA A 93 11.76 12.83 19.20
N ALA A 94 10.74 13.69 19.11
CA ALA A 94 9.38 13.27 18.75
C ALA A 94 9.29 12.77 17.30
N PHE A 95 9.98 13.41 16.36
CA PHE A 95 10.04 12.98 14.96
C PHE A 95 10.73 11.62 14.82
N GLU A 96 11.92 11.44 15.40
CA GLU A 96 12.68 10.19 15.45
C GLU A 96 11.91 9.02 16.07
N ASN A 97 11.07 9.29 17.08
CA ASN A 97 10.17 8.29 17.63
C ASN A 97 9.18 7.77 16.58
N LEU A 98 8.62 8.67 15.76
CA LEU A 98 7.69 8.30 14.69
C LEU A 98 8.40 7.59 13.53
N ILE A 99 9.64 7.96 13.19
CA ILE A 99 10.44 7.24 12.18
C ILE A 99 10.55 5.76 12.57
N ARG A 100 11.01 5.48 13.80
CA ARG A 100 11.18 4.10 14.29
C ARG A 100 9.87 3.29 14.31
N ARG A 101 8.73 3.96 14.44
CA ARG A 101 7.40 3.32 14.38
C ARG A 101 6.99 3.06 12.93
N ASP A 102 7.30 3.99 12.02
CA ASP A 102 7.00 3.87 10.59
C ASP A 102 7.90 2.85 9.86
N ASP A 103 9.09 2.54 10.38
CA ASP A 103 10.04 1.57 9.79
C ASP A 103 9.43 0.17 9.58
N VAL A 104 8.47 -0.23 10.43
CA VAL A 104 7.77 -1.52 10.33
C VAL A 104 6.50 -1.46 9.49
N ILE A 105 6.06 -0.26 9.09
CA ILE A 105 4.87 -0.05 8.28
C ILE A 105 5.29 -0.12 6.82
N MET A 106 4.74 -1.04 6.05
CA MET A 106 5.01 -1.09 4.61
C MET A 106 4.07 -0.14 3.86
N PRO A 107 4.43 0.32 2.64
CA PRO A 107 3.52 1.11 1.80
C PRO A 107 2.14 0.46 1.67
N TYR A 108 2.08 -0.86 1.51
CA TYR A 108 0.86 -1.67 1.50
C TYR A 108 -0.06 -1.42 2.71
N ASP A 109 0.49 -1.47 3.92
CA ASP A 109 -0.28 -1.33 5.16
C ASP A 109 -0.94 0.05 5.23
N LEU A 110 -0.21 1.09 4.79
CA LEU A 110 -0.72 2.45 4.70
C LEU A 110 -1.89 2.55 3.71
N ARG A 111 -1.79 1.90 2.55
CA ARG A 111 -2.87 1.91 1.55
C ARG A 111 -4.11 1.22 2.06
N ARG A 112 -3.97 -0.02 2.52
CA ARG A 112 -5.05 -0.84 3.05
C ARG A 112 -5.82 -0.12 4.15
N PHE A 113 -5.11 0.56 5.04
CA PHE A 113 -5.72 1.39 6.06
C PHE A 113 -6.49 2.59 5.49
N CYS A 114 -5.91 3.27 4.49
CA CYS A 114 -6.54 4.42 3.86
C CYS A 114 -7.81 4.05 3.06
N ASP A 115 -7.91 2.81 2.58
CA ASP A 115 -9.08 2.31 1.85
C ASP A 115 -10.17 1.73 2.76
N GLY A 116 -9.90 1.54 4.05
CA GLY A 116 -10.89 1.17 5.07
C GLY A 116 -11.86 2.30 5.44
N ASP A 117 -12.53 2.19 6.59
CA ASP A 117 -13.49 3.20 7.08
C ASP A 117 -12.84 4.58 7.27
N SER A 118 -12.93 5.37 6.21
CA SER A 118 -12.26 6.64 5.89
C SER A 118 -12.49 7.82 6.85
N SER A 119 -13.17 7.60 7.98
CA SER A 119 -13.52 8.67 8.93
C SER A 119 -12.32 9.32 9.62
N LEU A 120 -11.14 8.67 9.61
CA LEU A 120 -9.94 9.12 10.32
C LEU A 120 -8.94 9.89 9.45
N LEU A 121 -9.07 9.87 8.13
CA LEU A 121 -8.12 10.51 7.21
C LEU A 121 -8.72 11.78 6.61
N ASP A 122 -8.69 12.85 7.42
CA ASP A 122 -9.00 14.19 6.91
C ASP A 122 -7.83 14.77 6.11
N LEU A 123 -8.10 15.88 5.41
CA LEU A 123 -7.08 16.58 4.60
C LEU A 123 -5.89 17.05 5.44
N ASN A 124 -6.10 17.35 6.73
CA ASN A 124 -5.03 17.77 7.62
C ASN A 124 -4.09 16.61 7.94
N SER A 125 -4.63 15.42 8.18
CA SER A 125 -3.85 14.20 8.41
C SER A 125 -3.05 13.81 7.18
N LEU A 126 -3.63 13.90 5.98
CA LEU A 126 -2.90 13.67 4.73
C LEU A 126 -1.79 14.72 4.49
N ALA A 127 -2.04 15.99 4.79
CA ALA A 127 -1.01 17.02 4.70
C ALA A 127 0.13 16.81 5.72
N ALA A 128 -0.21 16.35 6.93
CA ALA A 128 0.77 16.03 7.97
C ALA A 128 1.64 14.82 7.59
N LEU A 129 1.03 13.74 7.09
CA LEU A 129 1.74 12.57 6.56
C LEU A 129 2.62 12.94 5.35
N THR A 130 2.13 13.80 4.46
CA THR A 130 2.92 14.30 3.33
C THR A 130 4.19 14.99 3.82
N SER A 131 4.06 15.90 4.79
CA SER A 131 5.20 16.60 5.38
C SER A 131 6.15 15.63 6.08
N PHE A 132 5.61 14.62 6.76
CA PHE A 132 6.38 13.60 7.46
C PHE A 132 7.21 12.75 6.48
N TYR A 133 6.58 12.12 5.50
CA TYR A 133 7.28 11.24 4.54
C TYR A 133 8.28 11.98 3.66
N ARG A 134 8.03 13.26 3.38
CA ARG A 134 9.01 14.12 2.69
C ARG A 134 10.26 14.39 3.53
N ALA A 135 10.11 14.49 4.85
CA ALA A 135 11.21 14.81 5.76
C ALA A 135 12.06 13.58 6.11
N LEU A 136 11.64 12.36 5.72
CA LEU A 136 12.41 11.15 5.94
C LEU A 136 13.63 11.06 4.99
N PRO A 137 14.68 10.31 5.39
CA PRO A 137 15.72 9.89 4.47
C PRO A 137 15.10 9.20 3.24
N PRO A 138 15.52 9.55 2.02
CA PRO A 138 14.81 9.13 0.82
C PRO A 138 15.13 7.68 0.45
N THR A 139 14.32 6.76 0.96
CA THR A 139 14.27 5.34 0.57
C THR A 139 13.13 5.06 -0.41
N ASP A 140 13.15 3.93 -1.10
CA ASP A 140 12.02 3.52 -1.97
C ASP A 140 10.70 3.44 -1.20
N ALA A 141 10.73 2.90 0.03
CA ALA A 141 9.56 2.84 0.90
C ALA A 141 9.01 4.23 1.25
N SER A 142 9.88 5.17 1.67
CA SER A 142 9.47 6.55 2.00
C SER A 142 8.91 7.29 0.78
N ARG A 143 9.51 7.10 -0.41
CA ARG A 143 9.03 7.65 -1.68
C ARG A 143 7.67 7.08 -2.07
N SER A 144 7.46 5.78 -1.91
CA SER A 144 6.17 5.13 -2.16
C SER A 144 5.06 5.68 -1.27
N LYS A 145 5.33 5.76 0.04
CA LYS A 145 4.39 6.31 1.02
C LYS A 145 4.09 7.79 0.74
N TYR A 146 5.11 8.57 0.41
CA TYR A 146 4.96 9.96 -0.01
C TYR A 146 4.06 10.10 -1.25
N ASP A 147 4.39 9.39 -2.34
CA ASP A 147 3.66 9.44 -3.61
C ASP A 147 2.19 9.02 -3.44
N PHE A 148 1.94 8.00 -2.62
CA PHE A 148 0.59 7.57 -2.29
C PHE A 148 -0.20 8.64 -1.52
N VAL A 149 0.36 9.14 -0.41
CA VAL A 149 -0.32 10.12 0.46
C VAL A 149 -0.57 11.43 -0.29
N ILE A 150 0.39 11.90 -1.08
CA ILE A 150 0.24 13.14 -1.84
C ILE A 150 -0.79 12.99 -2.97
N THR A 151 -0.86 11.81 -3.60
CA THR A 151 -1.91 11.49 -4.57
C THR A 151 -3.29 11.52 -3.91
N ARG A 152 -3.43 10.93 -2.71
CA ARG A 152 -4.66 10.98 -1.90
C ARG A 152 -5.03 12.41 -1.50
N LEU A 153 -4.05 13.23 -1.10
CA LEU A 153 -4.28 14.62 -0.69
C LEU A 153 -4.91 15.46 -1.81
N PHE A 154 -4.49 15.24 -3.06
CA PHE A 154 -4.95 16.00 -4.22
C PHE A 154 -6.02 15.30 -5.07
N SER A 155 -6.53 14.16 -4.63
CA SER A 155 -7.63 13.45 -5.30
C SER A 155 -8.87 13.30 -4.41
N ASN A 156 -10.01 13.13 -5.05
CA ASN A 156 -11.30 12.80 -4.46
C ASN A 156 -11.82 11.53 -5.11
N THR A 157 -12.46 10.67 -4.34
CA THR A 157 -13.29 9.58 -4.88
C THR A 157 -14.59 10.17 -5.45
N ASP A 158 -15.02 9.66 -6.61
CA ASP A 158 -16.29 10.07 -7.21
C ASP A 158 -17.47 9.41 -6.48
N PRO A 159 -18.38 10.19 -5.86
CA PRO A 159 -19.55 9.64 -5.17
C PRO A 159 -20.55 8.95 -6.13
N GLY A 160 -20.48 9.21 -7.45
CA GLY A 160 -21.42 8.67 -8.43
C GLY A 160 -21.10 7.27 -8.96
N GLN A 161 -19.84 6.81 -8.87
CA GLN A 161 -19.38 5.51 -9.38
C GLN A 161 -18.87 4.59 -8.26
N ALA A 162 -19.70 4.36 -7.24
CA ALA A 162 -19.37 3.52 -6.08
C ALA A 162 -18.01 3.84 -5.42
N GLY A 163 -17.51 5.09 -5.55
CA GLY A 163 -16.23 5.52 -5.00
C GLY A 163 -14.97 4.97 -5.67
N ARG A 164 -15.07 4.34 -6.85
CA ARG A 164 -13.95 3.63 -7.51
C ARG A 164 -12.99 4.57 -8.23
N GLN A 165 -13.53 5.45 -9.06
CA GLN A 165 -12.71 6.40 -9.81
C GLN A 165 -12.36 7.61 -8.96
N ARG A 166 -11.15 8.13 -9.17
CA ARG A 166 -10.65 9.32 -8.51
C ARG A 166 -10.56 10.48 -9.49
N HIS A 167 -10.85 11.68 -9.04
CA HIS A 167 -10.58 12.89 -9.83
C HIS A 167 -9.66 13.82 -9.06
N LEU A 168 -8.83 14.55 -9.80
CA LEU A 168 -8.00 15.59 -9.20
C LEU A 168 -8.88 16.70 -8.64
N ARG A 169 -8.57 17.14 -7.41
CA ARG A 169 -9.26 18.26 -6.75
C ARG A 169 -9.00 19.59 -7.47
N ILE A 170 -7.82 19.71 -8.06
CA ILE A 170 -7.28 20.89 -8.74
C ILE A 170 -6.32 20.42 -9.85
N ASN A 171 -6.06 21.26 -10.86
CA ASN A 171 -5.20 20.87 -11.99
C ASN A 171 -3.71 20.80 -11.61
N ARG A 172 -2.88 20.13 -12.43
CA ARG A 172 -1.43 19.96 -12.20
C ARG A 172 -0.70 21.26 -11.84
N LYS A 173 -0.97 22.36 -12.54
CA LYS A 173 -0.32 23.66 -12.29
C LYS A 173 -0.67 24.20 -10.90
N GLN A 174 -1.92 24.03 -10.48
CA GLN A 174 -2.38 24.41 -9.15
C GLN A 174 -1.79 23.49 -8.06
N ILE A 175 -1.65 22.19 -8.33
CA ILE A 175 -0.98 21.24 -7.43
C ILE A 175 0.46 21.68 -7.18
N ALA A 176 1.24 21.93 -8.25
CA ALA A 176 2.63 22.38 -8.13
C ALA A 176 2.73 23.70 -7.33
N LYS A 177 1.86 24.68 -7.61
CA LYS A 177 1.81 25.93 -6.83
C LYS A 177 1.53 25.66 -5.35
N ARG A 178 0.58 24.79 -5.05
CA ARG A 178 0.21 24.47 -3.67
C ARG A 178 1.33 23.76 -2.93
N LEU A 179 2.04 22.86 -3.60
CA LEU A 179 3.21 22.18 -3.06
C LEU A 179 4.34 23.16 -2.74
N ILE A 180 4.60 24.15 -3.61
CA ILE A 180 5.57 25.24 -3.33
C ILE A 180 5.17 26.01 -2.06
N GLU A 181 3.89 26.35 -1.91
CA GLU A 181 3.38 27.02 -0.70
C GLU A 181 3.56 26.15 0.55
N MET A 182 3.31 24.84 0.46
CA MET A 182 3.49 23.88 1.54
C MET A 182 4.97 23.76 1.95
N CYS A 183 5.89 23.54 1.00
CA CYS A 183 7.33 23.48 1.26
C CYS A 183 7.85 24.75 1.95
N ARG A 184 7.42 25.93 1.48
CA ARG A 184 7.78 27.21 2.13
C ARG A 184 7.23 27.31 3.56
N ALA A 185 6.00 26.84 3.79
CA ALA A 185 5.41 26.83 5.12
C ALA A 185 6.17 25.90 6.09
N TRP A 186 6.72 24.80 5.57
CA TRP A 186 7.61 23.90 6.32
C TRP A 186 9.02 24.45 6.55
N GLY A 187 9.35 25.58 5.90
CA GLY A 187 10.65 26.24 6.04
C GLY A 187 11.70 25.73 5.08
N GLU A 188 11.32 24.96 4.05
CA GLU A 188 12.22 24.52 3.00
C GLU A 188 12.52 25.66 2.02
N ASN A 189 13.81 25.83 1.71
CA ASN A 189 14.25 26.67 0.62
C ASN A 189 14.35 25.79 -0.63
N LEU A 190 13.37 25.93 -1.52
CA LEU A 190 13.42 25.35 -2.86
C LEU A 190 14.42 26.16 -3.69
N HIS A 191 15.72 25.90 -3.53
CA HIS A 191 16.74 26.37 -4.47
C HIS A 191 16.78 25.39 -5.64
N ARG A 192 16.79 25.93 -6.84
CA ARG A 192 16.81 25.16 -8.09
C ARG A 192 18.08 25.55 -8.81
N GLU A 193 18.91 24.57 -9.14
CA GLU A 193 20.05 24.81 -10.02
C GLU A 193 19.56 24.81 -11.47
N ASP A 194 20.25 25.52 -12.36
CA ASP A 194 19.82 25.63 -13.76
C ASP A 194 19.82 24.25 -14.46
N GLU A 195 20.74 23.35 -14.09
CA GLU A 195 20.81 21.96 -14.58
C GLU A 195 19.60 21.11 -14.14
N ASP A 196 18.96 21.43 -13.00
CA ASP A 196 17.75 20.75 -12.56
C ASP A 196 16.54 21.08 -13.45
N SER A 197 16.56 22.23 -14.15
CA SER A 197 15.43 22.67 -14.96
C SER A 197 15.17 21.75 -16.16
N GLU A 198 16.24 21.33 -16.85
CA GLU A 198 16.14 20.43 -18.00
C GLU A 198 15.71 19.02 -17.56
N ARG A 199 16.31 18.49 -16.50
CA ARG A 199 15.96 17.18 -15.94
C ARG A 199 14.51 17.13 -15.46
N VAL A 200 14.04 18.15 -14.76
CA VAL A 200 12.63 18.25 -14.33
C VAL A 200 11.69 18.25 -15.53
N THR A 201 12.04 19.00 -16.58
CA THR A 201 11.24 19.05 -17.81
C THR A 201 11.17 17.67 -18.49
N GLN A 202 12.30 16.94 -18.53
CA GLN A 202 12.35 15.58 -19.04
C GLN A 202 11.49 14.62 -18.22
N TYR A 203 11.56 14.69 -16.88
CA TYR A 203 10.76 13.83 -16.01
C TYR A 203 9.25 14.09 -16.16
N ILE A 204 8.84 15.35 -16.25
CA ILE A 204 7.44 15.71 -16.49
C ILE A 204 6.96 15.17 -17.84
N LYS A 205 7.78 15.33 -18.89
CA LYS A 205 7.46 14.83 -20.24
C LYS A 205 7.28 13.31 -20.24
N GLU A 206 8.09 12.58 -19.48
CA GLU A 206 7.96 11.12 -19.43
C GLU A 206 6.69 10.66 -18.69
N PHE A 207 6.27 11.36 -17.62
CA PHE A 207 4.93 11.14 -17.05
C PHE A 207 3.82 11.42 -18.07
N ASP A 208 3.96 12.47 -18.88
CA ASP A 208 3.00 12.76 -19.96
C ASP A 208 2.97 11.65 -21.02
N ASN A 209 4.12 11.07 -21.36
CA ASN A 209 4.22 9.93 -22.26
C ASN A 209 3.45 8.72 -21.71
N PHE A 210 3.61 8.39 -20.42
CA PHE A 210 2.83 7.32 -19.78
C PHE A 210 1.32 7.60 -19.80
N ILE A 211 0.90 8.85 -19.56
CA ILE A 211 -0.51 9.26 -19.63
C ILE A 211 -1.07 9.11 -21.04
N VAL A 212 -0.30 9.49 -22.07
CA VAL A 212 -0.71 9.33 -23.47
C VAL A 212 -0.80 7.85 -23.82
N GLU A 213 0.22 7.07 -23.45
CA GLU A 213 0.29 5.65 -23.75
C GLU A 213 -0.88 4.89 -23.12
N ILE A 214 -1.14 5.05 -21.82
CA ILE A 214 -2.21 4.29 -21.13
C ILE A 214 -3.58 4.52 -21.78
N LYS A 215 -3.86 5.75 -22.22
CA LYS A 215 -5.12 6.10 -22.90
C LYS A 215 -5.29 5.42 -24.27
N THR A 216 -4.21 5.00 -24.91
CA THR A 216 -4.26 4.27 -26.18
C THR A 216 -4.50 2.77 -25.99
N ILE A 217 -4.29 2.24 -24.78
CA ILE A 217 -4.44 0.82 -24.47
C ILE A 217 -5.91 0.55 -24.15
N ASN A 218 -6.57 -0.28 -24.96
CA ASN A 218 -8.01 -0.58 -24.83
C ASN A 218 -8.30 -2.01 -24.36
N LYS A 219 -7.27 -2.81 -24.08
CA LYS A 219 -7.36 -4.19 -23.59
C LYS A 219 -6.37 -4.44 -22.47
N LEU A 220 -6.78 -5.22 -21.48
CA LEU A 220 -5.94 -5.55 -20.33
C LEU A 220 -4.70 -6.36 -20.74
N GLU A 221 -4.81 -7.27 -21.70
CA GLU A 221 -3.69 -8.09 -22.17
C GLU A 221 -2.59 -7.25 -22.85
N ILE A 222 -2.99 -6.16 -23.53
CA ILE A 222 -2.04 -5.22 -24.13
C ILE A 222 -1.29 -4.46 -23.04
N LEU A 223 -1.99 -4.09 -21.96
CA LEU A 223 -1.37 -3.42 -20.81
C LEU A 223 -0.30 -4.31 -20.15
N VAL A 224 -0.66 -5.57 -19.93
CA VAL A 224 0.21 -6.60 -19.33
C VAL A 224 1.40 -6.93 -20.22
N SER A 225 1.17 -7.21 -21.51
CA SER A 225 2.25 -7.58 -22.45
C SER A 225 3.27 -6.46 -22.67
N LYS A 226 2.90 -5.20 -22.43
CA LYS A 226 3.80 -4.04 -22.48
C LYS A 226 4.56 -3.78 -21.17
N SER A 227 4.37 -4.60 -20.14
CA SER A 227 4.92 -4.40 -18.79
C SER A 227 4.74 -2.96 -18.30
N PHE A 228 3.56 -2.37 -18.55
CA PHE A 228 3.34 -0.93 -18.38
C PHE A 228 3.63 -0.46 -16.95
N PHE A 229 3.14 -1.19 -15.95
CA PHE A 229 3.34 -0.88 -14.53
C PHE A 229 4.80 -0.99 -14.09
N GLN A 230 5.54 -1.96 -14.63
CA GLN A 230 6.97 -2.08 -14.37
C GLN A 230 7.75 -0.89 -14.95
N ARG A 231 7.44 -0.47 -16.18
CA ARG A 231 8.15 0.67 -16.79
C ARG A 231 7.94 1.98 -16.02
N ILE A 232 6.72 2.23 -15.54
CA ILE A 232 6.48 3.42 -14.71
C ILE A 232 7.12 3.29 -13.32
N ARG A 233 7.18 2.06 -12.75
CA ARG A 233 7.94 1.72 -11.53
C ARG A 233 9.42 2.06 -11.68
N ASP A 234 10.07 1.50 -12.69
CA ASP A 234 11.48 1.75 -12.99
C ASP A 234 11.77 3.22 -13.26
N PHE A 235 10.87 3.89 -13.99
CA PHE A 235 10.99 5.32 -14.24
C PHE A 235 10.95 6.12 -12.93
N LYS A 236 9.98 5.84 -12.06
CA LYS A 236 9.83 6.51 -10.76
C LYS A 236 10.99 6.20 -9.80
N THR A 237 11.55 4.99 -9.81
CA THR A 237 12.79 4.65 -9.11
C THR A 237 13.96 5.49 -9.63
N ARG A 238 14.12 5.62 -10.96
CA ARG A 238 15.16 6.46 -11.59
C ARG A 238 15.00 7.95 -11.31
N VAL A 239 13.77 8.45 -11.15
CA VAL A 239 13.51 9.84 -10.74
C VAL A 239 14.10 10.13 -9.35
N GLY A 240 14.08 9.15 -8.44
CA GLY A 240 14.70 9.25 -7.12
C GLY A 240 14.22 10.46 -6.33
N ASN A 241 15.16 11.26 -5.82
CA ASN A 241 14.85 12.44 -4.99
C ASN A 241 14.17 13.57 -5.76
N ALA A 242 14.28 13.59 -7.10
CA ALA A 242 13.58 14.58 -7.91
C ALA A 242 12.05 14.43 -7.81
N LEU A 243 11.53 13.30 -7.33
CA LEU A 243 10.10 13.10 -7.06
C LEU A 243 9.56 14.12 -6.05
N PHE A 244 10.41 14.61 -5.14
CA PHE A 244 10.06 15.62 -4.15
C PHE A 244 10.06 17.05 -4.73
N LEU A 245 10.42 17.26 -5.99
CA LEU A 245 10.29 18.57 -6.63
C LEU A 245 8.81 18.84 -6.95
N PRO A 246 8.24 19.99 -6.55
CA PRO A 246 6.80 20.25 -6.66
C PRO A 246 6.18 19.97 -8.03
N GLU A 247 6.89 20.28 -9.11
CA GLU A 247 6.41 20.08 -10.48
C GLU A 247 6.44 18.61 -10.90
N VAL A 248 7.47 17.86 -10.46
CA VAL A 248 7.59 16.42 -10.71
C VAL A 248 6.55 15.67 -9.88
N THR A 249 6.37 16.02 -8.60
CA THR A 249 5.31 15.47 -7.75
C THR A 249 3.93 15.71 -8.38
N ALA A 250 3.66 16.93 -8.87
CA ALA A 250 2.38 17.24 -9.49
C ALA A 250 2.11 16.40 -10.75
N ALA A 251 3.15 16.16 -11.57
CA ALA A 251 3.04 15.27 -12.72
C ALA A 251 2.81 13.81 -12.31
N SER A 252 3.52 13.33 -11.29
CA SER A 252 3.32 11.99 -10.71
C SER A 252 1.88 11.80 -10.20
N VAL A 253 1.36 12.76 -9.44
CA VAL A 253 -0.02 12.73 -8.92
C VAL A 253 -1.06 12.64 -10.05
N GLU A 254 -0.91 13.44 -11.10
CA GLU A 254 -1.83 13.37 -12.24
C GLU A 254 -1.71 12.04 -13.00
N ALA A 255 -0.48 11.56 -13.22
CA ALA A 255 -0.24 10.28 -13.86
C ALA A 255 -0.87 9.14 -13.06
N ASN A 256 -0.67 9.09 -11.74
CA ASN A 256 -1.24 8.08 -10.86
C ASN A 256 -2.76 8.03 -10.97
N VAL A 257 -3.44 9.17 -10.89
CA VAL A 257 -4.91 9.22 -10.97
C VAL A 257 -5.41 8.77 -12.34
N ILE A 258 -4.80 9.23 -13.43
CA ILE A 258 -5.24 8.87 -14.78
C ILE A 258 -4.99 7.38 -15.05
N ILE A 259 -3.81 6.88 -14.72
CA ILE A 259 -3.42 5.48 -14.92
C ILE A 259 -4.32 4.56 -14.10
N ALA A 260 -4.53 4.85 -12.82
CA ALA A 260 -5.39 4.05 -11.96
C ALA A 260 -6.83 4.00 -12.48
N ASN A 261 -7.41 5.13 -12.87
CA ASN A 261 -8.78 5.17 -13.42
C ASN A 261 -8.90 4.40 -14.74
N HIS A 262 -7.89 4.50 -15.61
CA HIS A 262 -7.91 3.78 -16.88
C HIS A 262 -7.75 2.28 -16.67
N PHE A 263 -6.87 1.87 -15.75
CA PHE A 263 -6.74 0.48 -15.35
C PHE A 263 -8.05 -0.07 -14.78
N LEU A 264 -8.71 0.67 -13.88
CA LEU A 264 -10.05 0.34 -13.38
C LEU A 264 -11.04 0.14 -14.52
N SER A 265 -11.03 1.04 -15.50
CA SER A 265 -11.93 0.96 -16.66
C SER A 265 -11.66 -0.30 -17.50
N LEU A 266 -10.39 -0.68 -17.68
CA LEU A 266 -10.02 -1.92 -18.37
C LEU A 266 -10.46 -3.17 -17.59
N LEU A 267 -10.33 -3.16 -16.25
CA LEU A 267 -10.81 -4.24 -15.39
C LEU A 267 -12.33 -4.42 -15.45
N GLU A 268 -13.07 -3.31 -15.47
CA GLU A 268 -14.53 -3.33 -15.57
C GLU A 268 -15.04 -3.79 -16.95
N ILE A 269 -14.23 -3.62 -18.01
CA ILE A 269 -14.54 -4.16 -19.34
C ILE A 269 -14.30 -5.67 -19.38
N GLU A 270 -13.22 -6.15 -18.75
CA GLU A 270 -12.80 -7.56 -18.82
C GLU A 270 -13.64 -8.47 -17.91
N SER A 271 -14.21 -7.95 -16.82
CA SER A 271 -15.00 -8.75 -15.88
C SER A 271 -16.22 -8.02 -15.32
N GLU A 272 -17.41 -8.62 -15.51
CA GLU A 272 -18.64 -8.17 -14.86
C GLU A 272 -18.63 -8.43 -13.34
N GLU A 273 -17.94 -9.46 -12.85
CA GLU A 273 -17.74 -9.70 -11.41
C GLU A 273 -16.86 -8.61 -10.77
N MET A 274 -15.95 -8.02 -11.54
CA MET A 274 -15.21 -6.84 -11.10
C MET A 274 -16.12 -5.59 -11.04
N ARG A 275 -17.28 -5.62 -11.68
CA ARG A 275 -18.32 -4.63 -11.37
C ARG A 275 -18.97 -4.87 -10.01
N GLU A 276 -18.86 -6.06 -9.41
CA GLU A 276 -19.56 -6.44 -8.17
C GLU A 276 -18.65 -6.55 -6.93
N ALA A 277 -17.32 -6.60 -7.08
CA ALA A 277 -16.34 -6.67 -5.97
C ALA A 277 -15.42 -5.40 -5.81
N PRO A 278 -15.99 -4.20 -5.51
CA PRO A 278 -15.28 -2.91 -5.58
C PRO A 278 -14.04 -2.77 -4.69
N ALA A 279 -14.11 -3.20 -3.42
CA ALA A 279 -13.03 -2.99 -2.45
C ALA A 279 -11.76 -3.75 -2.84
N MET A 280 -11.94 -4.92 -3.42
CA MET A 280 -10.88 -5.84 -3.82
C MET A 280 -10.11 -5.36 -5.06
N ILE A 281 -10.83 -4.75 -6.00
CA ILE A 281 -10.26 -4.18 -7.23
C ILE A 281 -9.47 -2.93 -6.93
N GLN A 282 -9.97 -2.10 -6.01
CA GLN A 282 -9.27 -0.90 -5.59
C GLN A 282 -7.90 -1.26 -4.99
N ASN A 283 -7.83 -2.30 -4.14
CA ASN A 283 -6.57 -2.81 -3.61
C ASN A 283 -5.62 -3.28 -4.72
N LEU A 284 -6.14 -3.97 -5.74
CA LEU A 284 -5.35 -4.45 -6.87
C LEU A 284 -4.79 -3.27 -7.69
N VAL A 285 -5.62 -2.28 -7.99
CA VAL A 285 -5.23 -1.07 -8.74
C VAL A 285 -4.20 -0.27 -7.98
N ASP A 286 -4.37 -0.12 -6.67
CA ASP A 286 -3.44 0.61 -5.83
C ASP A 286 -2.12 -0.16 -5.63
N ALA A 287 -2.12 -1.50 -5.69
CA ALA A 287 -0.92 -2.32 -5.72
C ALA A 287 -0.17 -2.25 -7.06
N PHE A 288 -0.87 -2.29 -8.20
CA PHE A 288 -0.23 -2.10 -9.51
C PHE A 288 0.23 -0.66 -9.73
N SER A 289 -0.44 0.31 -9.10
CA SER A 289 0.01 1.70 -9.05
C SER A 289 1.17 1.90 -8.07
N ASP A 290 1.52 0.89 -7.26
CA ASP A 290 2.73 0.90 -6.44
C ASP A 290 3.96 0.67 -7.29
N THR A 291 4.67 1.76 -7.48
CA THR A 291 5.84 1.87 -8.32
C THR A 291 7.13 1.76 -7.52
N TYR A 292 7.09 1.22 -6.30
CA TYR A 292 8.28 1.18 -5.43
C TYR A 292 8.32 -0.02 -4.47
N SER A 293 7.30 -0.89 -4.45
CA SER A 293 7.42 -2.14 -3.70
C SER A 293 8.15 -3.19 -4.57
N ASN A 294 9.36 -3.55 -4.12
CA ASN A 294 10.23 -4.53 -4.78
C ASN A 294 9.89 -5.98 -4.40
N GLY A 295 8.70 -6.22 -3.83
CA GLY A 295 8.29 -7.53 -3.34
C GLY A 295 7.39 -8.26 -4.34
N PRO A 296 7.87 -9.22 -5.15
CA PRO A 296 7.01 -10.15 -5.88
C PRO A 296 6.01 -10.86 -4.94
N ASP A 297 6.34 -10.93 -3.64
CA ASP A 297 5.50 -11.44 -2.57
C ASP A 297 4.24 -10.61 -2.30
N GLU A 298 4.24 -9.29 -2.52
CA GLU A 298 3.09 -8.43 -2.23
C GLU A 298 1.96 -8.65 -3.23
N ILE A 299 2.28 -8.61 -4.53
CA ILE A 299 1.32 -8.91 -5.58
C ILE A 299 0.88 -10.38 -5.45
N SER A 300 1.81 -11.30 -5.19
CA SER A 300 1.48 -12.71 -4.97
C SER A 300 0.54 -12.93 -3.77
N ARG A 301 0.70 -12.16 -2.69
CA ARG A 301 -0.16 -12.22 -1.50
C ARG A 301 -1.56 -11.66 -1.78
N ILE A 302 -1.65 -10.54 -2.50
CA ILE A 302 -2.95 -9.98 -2.94
C ILE A 302 -3.64 -10.98 -3.89
N LEU A 303 -2.91 -11.57 -4.84
CA LEU A 303 -3.42 -12.60 -5.74
C LEU A 303 -3.87 -13.86 -4.99
N ALA A 304 -3.18 -14.24 -3.90
CA ALA A 304 -3.59 -15.37 -3.06
C ALA A 304 -4.87 -15.07 -2.26
N GLU A 305 -5.00 -13.85 -1.72
CA GLU A 305 -6.24 -13.40 -1.06
C GLU A 305 -7.42 -13.36 -2.04
N LEU A 306 -7.19 -12.93 -3.29
CA LEU A 306 -8.17 -12.98 -4.37
C LEU A 306 -8.67 -14.42 -4.62
N GLN A 307 -7.76 -15.38 -4.71
CA GLN A 307 -8.13 -16.78 -4.95
C GLN A 307 -8.85 -17.43 -3.77
N ALA A 308 -8.53 -17.02 -2.55
CA ALA A 308 -9.22 -17.50 -1.35
C ALA A 308 -10.68 -17.01 -1.31
N SER A 309 -10.95 -15.82 -1.84
CA SER A 309 -12.28 -15.20 -1.81
C SER A 309 -13.25 -15.69 -2.89
N SER A 310 -12.76 -16.26 -4.00
CA SER A 310 -13.56 -16.62 -5.18
C SER A 310 -14.12 -18.06 -5.17
N GLN A 311 -14.17 -18.75 -4.02
CA GLN A 311 -14.51 -20.18 -3.92
C GLN A 311 -16.00 -20.54 -4.14
N HIS A 312 -16.84 -19.66 -4.69
CA HIS A 312 -18.30 -19.83 -4.62
C HIS A 312 -19.07 -20.08 -5.94
N CYS A 313 -18.44 -20.16 -7.13
CA CYS A 313 -19.15 -20.54 -8.36
C CYS A 313 -18.22 -21.08 -9.48
N GLU A 314 -18.54 -22.26 -10.06
CA GLU A 314 -17.67 -22.98 -11.03
C GLU A 314 -17.54 -22.30 -12.42
N VAL A 315 -18.59 -21.61 -12.89
CA VAL A 315 -18.56 -20.90 -14.20
C VAL A 315 -17.76 -19.60 -14.12
N GLU A 316 -17.77 -18.97 -12.93
CA GLU A 316 -17.05 -17.74 -12.58
C GLU A 316 -15.56 -18.03 -12.35
N GLN A 317 -15.26 -19.20 -11.80
CA GLN A 317 -13.91 -19.70 -11.58
C GLN A 317 -13.06 -19.76 -12.85
N GLY A 318 -13.65 -19.99 -14.03
CA GLY A 318 -12.93 -19.98 -15.32
C GLY A 318 -12.49 -18.58 -15.77
N ARG A 319 -13.32 -17.56 -15.57
CA ARG A 319 -13.00 -16.16 -15.92
C ARG A 319 -12.02 -15.54 -14.93
N VAL A 320 -12.24 -15.78 -13.63
CA VAL A 320 -11.27 -15.42 -12.58
C VAL A 320 -9.95 -16.14 -12.81
N SER A 321 -9.93 -17.42 -13.17
CA SER A 321 -8.69 -18.15 -13.46
C SER A 321 -7.95 -17.60 -14.69
N ARG A 322 -8.68 -17.21 -15.75
CA ARG A 322 -8.07 -16.55 -16.92
C ARG A 322 -7.48 -15.19 -16.56
N PHE A 323 -8.22 -14.38 -15.80
CA PHE A 323 -7.77 -13.08 -15.30
C PHE A 323 -6.55 -13.22 -14.38
N MET A 324 -6.60 -14.13 -13.42
CA MET A 324 -5.47 -14.46 -12.54
C MET A 324 -4.29 -15.04 -13.32
N GLY A 325 -4.55 -15.76 -14.42
CA GLY A 325 -3.54 -16.18 -15.39
C GLY A 325 -2.84 -15.00 -16.05
N LEU A 326 -3.60 -14.01 -16.55
CA LEU A 326 -3.06 -12.77 -17.14
C LEU A 326 -2.27 -11.94 -16.10
N LEU A 327 -2.77 -11.80 -14.88
CA LEU A 327 -2.05 -11.10 -13.81
C LEU A 327 -0.77 -11.83 -13.39
N ARG A 328 -0.79 -13.17 -13.31
CA ARG A 328 0.41 -13.98 -13.03
C ARG A 328 1.42 -13.94 -14.17
N LEU A 329 0.98 -13.77 -15.41
CA LEU A 329 1.86 -13.55 -16.56
C LEU A 329 2.51 -12.16 -16.48
N ALA A 330 1.78 -11.14 -16.04
CA ALA A 330 2.33 -9.81 -15.75
C ALA A 330 3.45 -9.89 -14.71
N THR A 331 3.20 -10.54 -13.58
CA THR A 331 4.20 -10.68 -12.50
C THR A 331 5.38 -11.58 -12.87
N LYS A 332 5.23 -12.50 -13.84
CA LYS A 332 6.34 -13.32 -14.35
C LYS A 332 7.19 -12.60 -15.40
N ALA A 333 6.58 -11.74 -16.21
CA ALA A 333 7.32 -10.88 -17.13
C ALA A 333 8.17 -9.84 -16.35
N GLU A 334 7.72 -9.46 -15.15
CA GLU A 334 8.45 -8.62 -14.18
C GLU A 334 9.76 -9.27 -13.66
N GLU A 335 9.88 -10.60 -13.63
CA GLU A 335 11.10 -11.30 -13.17
C GLU A 335 12.17 -11.51 -14.27
N LYS A 336 11.81 -11.44 -15.56
CA LYS A 336 12.65 -11.94 -16.67
C LYS A 336 13.41 -10.84 -17.46
N THR A 337 13.36 -9.56 -17.06
CA THR A 337 13.97 -8.44 -17.83
C THR A 337 15.32 -7.95 -17.28
N ASP A 338 16.39 -8.69 -17.58
CA ASP A 338 17.75 -8.11 -17.66
C ASP A 338 17.93 -7.50 -19.05
N PHE A 339 17.90 -6.16 -19.17
CA PHE A 339 18.16 -5.47 -20.44
C PHE A 339 19.52 -4.78 -20.45
N GLN A 340 20.33 -5.16 -21.43
CA GLN A 340 21.61 -4.52 -21.76
C GLN A 340 21.40 -3.13 -22.36
N ILE A 341 22.23 -2.18 -21.91
CA ILE A 341 22.24 -0.76 -22.27
C ILE A 341 22.78 -0.55 -23.69
N PRO A 342 22.10 0.20 -24.58
CA PRO A 342 22.72 0.74 -25.78
C PRO A 342 23.47 2.04 -25.43
N ALA A 343 24.79 2.04 -25.64
CA ALA A 343 25.63 3.22 -25.56
C ALA A 343 25.32 4.18 -26.71
N LEU A 344 24.93 5.44 -26.41
CA LEU A 344 24.96 6.52 -27.38
C LEU A 344 25.48 7.83 -26.74
N LEU A 345 26.66 8.21 -27.24
CA LEU A 345 27.18 9.56 -27.47
C LEU A 345 27.66 10.38 -26.27
N SER A 346 28.92 10.14 -25.95
CA SER A 346 29.88 11.09 -25.40
C SER A 346 30.17 12.23 -26.39
N ALA A 347 30.06 13.47 -25.92
CA ALA A 347 30.58 14.66 -26.61
C ALA A 347 31.33 15.56 -25.61
N SER A 348 32.66 15.45 -25.68
CA SER A 348 33.70 16.49 -25.53
C SER A 348 33.50 17.68 -24.56
N THR A 349 34.33 17.70 -23.52
CA THR A 349 34.76 18.91 -22.80
C THR A 349 36.27 19.09 -23.00
N PRO A 350 36.80 20.29 -23.30
CA PRO A 350 38.22 20.50 -23.48
C PRO A 350 38.96 20.73 -22.15
N GLU A 351 40.25 20.41 -22.22
CA GLU A 351 41.32 20.43 -21.22
C GLU A 351 41.33 21.64 -20.26
N LEU A 352 41.60 21.34 -18.99
CA LEU A 352 42.49 22.15 -18.16
C LEU A 352 43.16 21.25 -17.11
N THR A 353 44.45 21.06 -17.33
CA THR A 353 45.45 20.38 -16.48
C THR A 353 45.62 21.09 -15.14
N ASP A 354 45.66 20.32 -14.05
CA ASP A 354 46.63 20.52 -12.98
C ASP A 354 46.86 19.21 -12.20
N GLU A 355 48.14 18.91 -11.99
CA GLU A 355 48.69 17.65 -11.48
C GLU A 355 48.45 17.46 -9.98
N LEU A 356 47.96 16.28 -9.57
CA LEU A 356 48.21 15.67 -8.26
C LEU A 356 48.07 14.13 -8.35
N PRO A 357 48.81 13.33 -7.55
CA PRO A 357 49.08 11.93 -7.86
C PRO A 357 47.90 11.00 -7.56
N ASP A 358 47.51 10.22 -8.58
CA ASP A 358 46.69 9.02 -8.48
C ASP A 358 47.50 7.90 -7.81
N ASP A 359 47.25 7.67 -6.52
CA ASP A 359 47.37 6.36 -5.88
C ASP A 359 46.87 6.48 -4.45
N LEU A 360 45.55 6.34 -4.23
CA LEU A 360 45.00 5.95 -2.92
C LEU A 360 43.49 5.63 -2.89
N ASN A 361 42.73 5.76 -3.98
CA ASN A 361 41.26 5.62 -3.90
C ASN A 361 40.65 4.39 -4.57
N THR A 362 41.44 3.52 -5.21
CA THR A 362 40.97 2.27 -5.82
C THR A 362 41.23 1.02 -4.96
N GLY A 363 41.90 1.19 -3.80
CA GLY A 363 42.25 0.07 -2.93
C GLY A 363 41.20 -0.30 -1.88
N ILE A 364 40.25 0.59 -1.56
CA ILE A 364 39.36 0.40 -0.40
C ILE A 364 38.07 -0.35 -0.78
N GLU A 365 37.46 -0.06 -1.93
CA GLU A 365 36.26 -0.79 -2.38
C GLU A 365 36.57 -2.22 -2.86
N THR A 366 37.71 -2.42 -3.53
CA THR A 366 38.15 -3.77 -3.93
C THR A 366 38.57 -4.60 -2.72
N ALA A 367 39.25 -4.00 -1.72
CA ALA A 367 39.61 -4.70 -0.49
C ALA A 367 38.39 -5.01 0.39
N MET A 368 37.37 -4.14 0.48
CA MET A 368 36.16 -4.45 1.26
C MET A 368 35.30 -5.52 0.59
N THR A 369 35.29 -5.60 -0.74
CA THR A 369 34.58 -6.67 -1.48
C THR A 369 35.34 -7.99 -1.43
N GLU A 370 36.67 -7.99 -1.50
CA GLU A 370 37.50 -9.19 -1.28
C GLU A 370 37.46 -9.66 0.18
N VAL A 371 37.42 -8.75 1.16
CA VAL A 371 37.31 -9.11 2.59
C VAL A 371 35.92 -9.68 2.91
N ALA A 372 34.83 -9.14 2.33
CA ALA A 372 33.49 -9.70 2.50
C ALA A 372 33.35 -11.08 1.82
N ASN A 373 33.88 -11.24 0.60
CA ASN A 373 33.89 -12.53 -0.10
C ASN A 373 34.80 -13.57 0.60
N ASN A 374 35.91 -13.13 1.22
CA ASN A 374 36.79 -14.02 1.99
C ASN A 374 36.19 -14.40 3.36
N LEU A 375 35.45 -13.50 4.02
CA LEU A 375 34.72 -13.78 5.26
C LEU A 375 33.57 -14.76 5.03
N GLU A 376 32.86 -14.65 3.91
CA GLU A 376 31.90 -15.69 3.50
C GLU A 376 32.65 -16.98 3.17
N ALA A 377 33.73 -16.98 2.38
CA ALA A 377 34.45 -18.20 2.04
C ALA A 377 34.99 -18.99 3.27
N GLU A 378 35.44 -18.30 4.33
CA GLU A 378 35.87 -18.93 5.59
C GLU A 378 34.70 -19.55 6.37
N SER A 379 33.53 -18.92 6.35
CA SER A 379 32.34 -19.41 7.05
C SER A 379 31.79 -20.73 6.46
N TRP A 380 31.97 -20.93 5.15
CA TRP A 380 31.48 -22.11 4.44
C TRP A 380 32.40 -23.32 4.62
N GLN A 381 33.70 -23.09 4.85
CA GLN A 381 34.64 -24.16 5.14
C GLN A 381 34.24 -24.92 6.41
N VAL A 382 33.80 -24.21 7.46
CA VAL A 382 33.33 -24.81 8.71
C VAL A 382 32.09 -25.68 8.50
N LEU A 383 31.17 -25.26 7.62
CA LEU A 383 30.00 -26.06 7.28
C LEU A 383 30.34 -27.28 6.42
N ALA A 384 31.37 -27.17 5.56
CA ALA A 384 31.82 -28.24 4.67
C ALA A 384 32.59 -29.36 5.38
N GLU A 385 33.16 -29.09 6.56
CA GLU A 385 33.82 -30.10 7.40
C GLU A 385 32.86 -31.18 7.92
N GLN A 386 31.56 -30.87 8.02
CA GLN A 386 30.55 -31.84 8.41
C GLN A 386 30.17 -32.72 7.21
N PRO A 387 30.36 -34.06 7.27
CA PRO A 387 30.12 -34.95 6.14
C PRO A 387 28.65 -34.94 5.69
N GLU A 388 27.72 -34.71 6.61
CA GLU A 388 26.28 -34.59 6.34
C GLU A 388 25.90 -33.36 5.49
N ASN A 389 26.75 -32.35 5.41
CA ASN A 389 26.48 -31.15 4.61
C ASN A 389 27.07 -31.24 3.19
N GLN A 390 27.95 -32.21 2.90
CA GLN A 390 28.69 -32.25 1.64
C GLN A 390 27.76 -32.41 0.42
N GLU A 391 26.75 -33.27 0.52
CA GLU A 391 25.77 -33.47 -0.56
C GLU A 391 24.89 -32.22 -0.76
N LEU A 392 24.51 -31.54 0.33
CA LEU A 392 23.71 -30.32 0.29
C LEU A 392 24.50 -29.16 -0.32
N LEU A 393 25.78 -29.01 0.02
CA LEU A 393 26.65 -27.98 -0.58
C LEU A 393 26.87 -28.25 -2.07
N ALA A 394 27.06 -29.51 -2.46
CA ALA A 394 27.14 -29.88 -3.88
C ALA A 394 25.82 -29.59 -4.62
N GLY A 395 24.67 -29.79 -3.96
CA GLY A 395 23.36 -29.40 -4.47
C GLY A 395 23.23 -27.88 -4.64
N PHE A 396 23.66 -27.11 -3.65
CA PHE A 396 23.63 -25.65 -3.66
C PHE A 396 24.44 -25.06 -4.82
N HIS A 397 25.64 -25.58 -5.10
CA HIS A 397 26.45 -25.12 -6.22
C HIS A 397 25.83 -25.40 -7.59
N LYS A 398 24.95 -26.41 -7.69
CA LYS A 398 24.22 -26.75 -8.92
C LYS A 398 22.86 -26.06 -9.01
N ALA A 399 22.42 -25.38 -7.95
CA ALA A 399 21.11 -24.76 -7.90
C ALA A 399 21.01 -23.48 -8.74
N SER A 400 19.79 -23.07 -9.03
CA SER A 400 19.47 -21.82 -9.72
C SER A 400 20.06 -20.60 -9.02
N ALA A 401 20.21 -19.50 -9.76
CA ALA A 401 20.65 -18.23 -9.19
C ALA A 401 19.72 -17.73 -8.06
N GLU A 402 18.44 -18.07 -8.11
CA GLU A 402 17.46 -17.76 -7.07
C GLU A 402 17.73 -18.55 -5.79
N VAL A 403 17.90 -19.87 -5.89
CA VAL A 403 18.16 -20.74 -4.74
C VAL A 403 19.55 -20.51 -4.15
N ARG A 404 20.51 -20.03 -4.96
CA ARG A 404 21.81 -19.60 -4.45
C ARG A 404 21.77 -18.34 -3.57
N LYS A 405 20.62 -17.67 -3.45
CA LYS A 405 20.41 -16.57 -2.48
C LYS A 405 20.02 -17.06 -1.08
N LEU A 406 19.82 -18.36 -0.88
CA LEU A 406 19.49 -18.92 0.43
C LEU A 406 20.65 -18.72 1.41
N ASP A 407 20.33 -18.26 2.61
CA ASP A 407 21.27 -18.25 3.72
C ASP A 407 21.43 -19.67 4.28
N LEU A 408 22.53 -20.35 3.91
CA LEU A 408 22.80 -21.71 4.36
C LEU A 408 23.03 -21.84 5.87
N HIS A 409 23.39 -20.76 6.57
CA HIS A 409 23.53 -20.82 8.03
C HIS A 409 22.21 -21.14 8.70
N CYS A 410 21.12 -20.57 8.19
CA CYS A 410 19.76 -20.86 8.66
C CYS A 410 19.37 -22.33 8.51
N PHE A 411 20.02 -23.11 7.63
CA PHE A 411 19.70 -24.53 7.42
C PHE A 411 20.71 -25.50 8.05
N LEU A 412 22.00 -25.14 8.02
CA LEU A 412 23.09 -26.08 8.31
C LEU A 412 23.76 -25.83 9.67
N SER A 413 23.68 -24.61 10.20
CA SER A 413 24.28 -24.27 11.49
C SER A 413 23.41 -24.72 12.66
N PRO A 414 23.98 -25.07 13.83
CA PRO A 414 23.21 -25.32 15.05
C PRO A 414 22.32 -24.12 15.41
N LEU A 415 21.19 -24.38 16.06
CA LEU A 415 20.31 -23.31 16.52
C LEU A 415 20.99 -22.41 17.58
N PRO A 416 20.83 -21.08 17.48
CA PRO A 416 21.53 -20.10 18.32
C PRO A 416 21.19 -20.16 19.81
N ASP A 417 19.92 -20.44 20.17
CA ASP A 417 19.48 -20.48 21.59
C ASP A 417 19.67 -21.88 22.23
N GLY A 418 20.42 -22.77 21.57
CA GLY A 418 20.72 -24.12 22.03
C GLY A 418 19.59 -25.14 21.85
N GLU A 419 19.88 -26.39 22.21
CA GLU A 419 18.94 -27.51 22.06
C GLU A 419 17.90 -27.54 23.18
N ASN A 420 16.65 -27.84 22.80
CA ASN A 420 15.55 -28.12 23.70
C ASN A 420 15.03 -29.53 23.39
N GLU A 421 14.51 -30.25 24.39
CA GLU A 421 13.84 -31.55 24.21
C GLU A 421 12.74 -31.47 23.14
N ASP A 422 11.96 -30.39 23.13
CA ASP A 422 10.87 -30.16 22.15
C ASP A 422 11.41 -29.81 20.74
N LEU A 423 12.70 -29.47 20.61
CA LEU A 423 13.39 -29.17 19.34
C LEU A 423 14.33 -30.30 18.91
N LYS A 424 14.24 -31.48 19.53
CA LYS A 424 15.01 -32.65 19.11
C LYS A 424 14.67 -33.02 17.66
N GLY A 425 15.69 -33.02 16.82
CA GLY A 425 15.56 -33.34 15.40
C GLY A 425 15.30 -32.13 14.49
N GLU A 426 15.30 -30.91 15.02
CA GLU A 426 15.19 -29.67 14.24
C GLU A 426 16.26 -29.62 13.13
N ASN A 427 17.49 -30.02 13.44
CA ASN A 427 18.61 -29.94 12.50
C ASN A 427 18.37 -30.88 11.29
N LYS A 428 17.90 -32.10 11.57
CA LYS A 428 17.48 -33.05 10.53
C LYS A 428 16.33 -32.48 9.70
N ALA A 429 15.35 -31.83 10.33
CA ALA A 429 14.22 -31.23 9.63
C ALA A 429 14.65 -30.06 8.73
N ARG A 430 15.55 -29.18 9.18
CA ARG A 430 16.08 -28.08 8.38
C ARG A 430 16.89 -28.56 7.18
N ARG A 431 17.77 -29.55 7.37
CA ARG A 431 18.53 -30.16 6.25
C ARG A 431 17.63 -30.85 5.23
N ALA A 432 16.65 -31.62 5.69
CA ALA A 432 15.65 -32.23 4.80
C ALA A 432 14.83 -31.17 4.04
N SER A 433 14.55 -30.03 4.69
CA SER A 433 13.87 -28.91 4.04
C SER A 433 14.71 -28.30 2.92
N LEU A 434 16.02 -28.12 3.15
CA LEU A 434 16.96 -27.65 2.13
C LEU A 434 17.05 -28.61 0.94
N GLU A 435 17.11 -29.92 1.21
CA GLU A 435 17.10 -30.95 0.18
C GLU A 435 15.84 -30.89 -0.70
N LEU A 436 14.66 -30.72 -0.09
CA LEU A 436 13.41 -30.56 -0.85
C LEU A 436 13.39 -29.28 -1.69
N ILE A 437 13.96 -28.19 -1.19
CA ILE A 437 14.10 -26.94 -1.96
C ILE A 437 14.98 -27.19 -3.19
N PHE A 438 16.10 -27.89 -3.06
CA PHE A 438 16.96 -28.26 -4.19
C PHE A 438 16.27 -29.23 -5.16
N ASN A 439 15.50 -30.19 -4.66
CA ASN A 439 14.73 -31.10 -5.51
C ASN A 439 13.65 -30.35 -6.32
N ALA A 440 12.95 -29.40 -5.70
CA ALA A 440 12.00 -28.53 -6.40
C ALA A 440 12.68 -27.71 -7.47
N ASP A 441 13.82 -27.09 -7.16
CA ASP A 441 14.61 -26.31 -8.11
C ASP A 441 15.08 -27.17 -9.29
N LYS A 442 15.56 -28.39 -9.02
CA LYS A 442 15.99 -29.34 -10.04
C LYS A 442 14.87 -29.75 -10.99
N VAL A 443 13.65 -29.96 -10.48
CA VAL A 443 12.47 -30.25 -11.30
C VAL A 443 12.10 -29.04 -12.16
N ILE A 444 12.16 -27.84 -11.59
CA ILE A 444 11.89 -26.59 -12.33
C ILE A 444 12.89 -26.41 -13.48
N GLN A 445 14.18 -26.59 -13.22
CA GLN A 445 15.23 -26.37 -14.21
C GLN A 445 15.26 -27.44 -15.30
N ASN A 446 15.24 -28.72 -14.91
CA ASN A 446 15.50 -29.81 -15.86
C ASN A 446 14.24 -30.29 -16.56
N GLU A 447 13.11 -30.26 -15.87
CA GLU A 447 11.92 -30.92 -16.36
C GLU A 447 10.87 -29.90 -16.82
N LEU A 448 10.68 -28.79 -16.11
CA LEU A 448 9.70 -27.75 -16.45
C LEU A 448 10.26 -26.56 -17.24
N GLY A 449 11.52 -26.65 -17.68
CA GLY A 449 12.14 -25.66 -18.57
C GLY A 449 11.46 -25.62 -19.95
N GLU A 450 11.50 -24.46 -20.61
CA GLU A 450 10.84 -24.21 -21.91
C GLU A 450 11.32 -25.18 -23.03
N ASP A 451 12.53 -25.75 -22.88
CA ASP A 451 13.19 -26.58 -23.91
C ASP A 451 13.23 -28.09 -23.59
N CYS A 452 12.62 -28.55 -22.50
CA CYS A 452 12.75 -29.94 -22.04
C CYS A 452 11.46 -30.76 -22.21
N GLU A 453 11.56 -31.91 -22.89
CA GLU A 453 10.48 -32.90 -22.90
C GLU A 453 10.32 -33.51 -21.49
N PRO A 454 9.09 -33.59 -20.95
CA PRO A 454 8.87 -34.14 -19.62
C PRO A 454 9.09 -35.65 -19.66
N GLY A 455 9.72 -36.20 -18.63
CA GLY A 455 9.74 -37.66 -18.44
C GLY A 455 8.32 -38.19 -18.17
N GLU A 456 8.04 -39.44 -18.60
CA GLU A 456 6.73 -40.09 -18.47
C GLU A 456 6.19 -40.12 -17.02
N ASP A 457 7.06 -40.03 -16.01
CA ASP A 457 6.72 -40.03 -14.58
C ASP A 457 6.81 -38.66 -13.90
N ILE A 458 6.74 -37.55 -14.64
CA ILE A 458 6.85 -36.21 -14.04
C ILE A 458 5.72 -35.93 -13.05
N GLU A 459 4.46 -36.18 -13.41
CA GLU A 459 3.30 -35.86 -12.57
C GLU A 459 3.37 -36.55 -11.20
N VAL A 460 3.65 -37.85 -11.20
CA VAL A 460 3.77 -38.65 -9.97
C VAL A 460 4.91 -38.15 -9.08
N ARG A 461 6.04 -37.75 -9.67
CA ARG A 461 7.17 -37.19 -8.90
C ARG A 461 6.85 -35.82 -8.34
N MET A 462 6.11 -35.00 -9.09
CA MET A 462 5.67 -33.68 -8.65
C MET A 462 4.67 -33.76 -7.50
N ASP A 463 3.69 -34.66 -7.57
CA ASP A 463 2.73 -34.88 -6.50
C ASP A 463 3.41 -35.31 -5.21
N ARG A 464 4.35 -36.27 -5.29
CA ARG A 464 5.18 -36.69 -4.14
C ARG A 464 6.01 -35.53 -3.57
N LEU A 465 6.52 -34.66 -4.44
CA LEU A 465 7.32 -33.52 -4.01
C LEU A 465 6.46 -32.45 -3.32
N PHE A 466 5.24 -32.18 -3.79
CA PHE A 466 4.30 -31.30 -3.11
C PHE A 466 3.86 -31.85 -1.76
N GLU A 467 3.58 -33.15 -1.68
CA GLU A 467 3.25 -33.82 -0.43
C GLU A 467 4.41 -33.72 0.57
N ALA A 468 5.64 -33.99 0.13
CA ALA A 468 6.84 -33.88 0.95
C ALA A 468 7.10 -32.44 1.43
N LEU A 469 6.98 -31.44 0.54
CA LEU A 469 7.11 -30.02 0.88
C LEU A 469 6.03 -29.59 1.89
N GLY A 470 4.79 -30.05 1.69
CA GLY A 470 3.67 -29.80 2.60
C GLY A 470 3.92 -30.38 3.99
N GLN A 471 4.27 -31.66 4.06
CA GLN A 471 4.56 -32.35 5.32
C GLN A 471 5.73 -31.69 6.06
N ARG A 472 6.83 -31.36 5.37
CA ARG A 472 7.97 -30.66 6.00
C ARG A 472 7.59 -29.28 6.53
N SER A 473 6.69 -28.58 5.85
CA SER A 473 6.22 -27.26 6.27
C SER A 473 5.38 -27.34 7.54
N ASP A 474 4.52 -28.36 7.66
CA ASP A 474 3.73 -28.59 8.87
C ASP A 474 4.64 -29.00 10.05
N GLU A 475 5.64 -29.85 9.82
CA GLU A 475 6.63 -30.20 10.85
C GLU A 475 7.45 -28.98 11.30
N THR A 476 7.88 -28.12 10.38
CA THR A 476 8.58 -26.87 10.71
C THR A 476 7.69 -25.92 11.51
N ARG A 477 6.38 -25.88 11.20
CA ARG A 477 5.42 -25.08 11.98
C ARG A 477 5.29 -25.55 13.42
N GLU A 478 5.34 -26.86 13.67
CA GLU A 478 5.34 -27.40 15.04
C GLU A 478 6.64 -27.03 15.78
N LEU A 479 7.79 -27.04 15.10
CA LEU A 479 9.05 -26.55 15.68
C LEU A 479 9.01 -25.05 16.02
N ILE A 480 8.40 -24.23 15.16
CA ILE A 480 8.19 -22.79 15.42
C ILE A 480 7.32 -22.59 16.68
N LYS A 481 6.25 -23.37 16.84
CA LYS A 481 5.39 -23.32 18.03
C LYS A 481 6.17 -23.72 19.29
N ALA A 482 7.02 -24.74 19.20
CA ALA A 482 7.89 -25.17 20.29
C ALA A 482 8.89 -24.06 20.68
N ALA A 483 9.59 -23.47 19.71
CA ALA A 483 10.52 -22.36 19.96
C ALA A 483 9.82 -21.15 20.61
N HIS A 484 8.62 -20.81 20.14
CA HIS A 484 7.81 -19.73 20.71
C HIS A 484 7.38 -20.03 22.15
N LYS A 485 6.92 -21.26 22.44
CA LYS A 485 6.52 -21.71 23.78
C LYS A 485 7.65 -21.56 24.81
N HIS A 486 8.89 -21.78 24.39
CA HIS A 486 10.08 -21.68 25.25
C HIS A 486 10.76 -20.30 25.21
N SER A 487 10.14 -19.30 24.57
CA SER A 487 10.70 -17.94 24.42
C SER A 487 12.10 -17.90 23.77
N GLN A 488 12.41 -18.86 22.91
CA GLN A 488 13.64 -18.91 22.13
C GLN A 488 13.45 -18.09 20.84
N ASN A 489 13.49 -16.76 20.98
CA ASN A 489 13.17 -15.82 19.90
C ASN A 489 14.11 -15.96 18.69
N THR A 490 15.39 -16.25 18.93
CA THR A 490 16.38 -16.38 17.86
C THR A 490 16.17 -17.69 17.10
N ASN A 491 15.88 -18.79 17.79
CA ASN A 491 15.47 -20.05 17.16
C ASN A 491 14.17 -19.91 16.36
N TYR A 492 13.21 -19.14 16.90
CA TYR A 492 11.95 -18.85 16.22
C TYR A 492 12.19 -18.15 14.87
N GLU A 493 13.07 -17.14 14.83
CA GLU A 493 13.41 -16.43 13.60
C GLU A 493 14.06 -17.35 12.55
N VAL A 494 15.01 -18.19 12.95
CA VAL A 494 15.66 -19.16 12.06
C VAL A 494 14.65 -20.16 11.48
N LEU A 495 13.79 -20.73 12.33
CA LEU A 495 12.78 -21.69 11.89
C LEU A 495 11.71 -21.05 11.01
N LEU A 496 11.33 -19.79 11.29
CA LEU A 496 10.42 -19.02 10.45
C LEU A 496 11.04 -18.73 9.08
N HIS A 497 12.34 -18.43 9.03
CA HIS A 497 13.06 -18.28 7.77
C HIS A 497 13.00 -19.58 6.94
N VAL A 498 13.34 -20.72 7.54
CA VAL A 498 13.27 -22.03 6.86
C VAL A 498 11.86 -22.34 6.33
N TYR A 499 10.83 -22.08 7.14
CA TYR A 499 9.44 -22.25 6.72
C TYR A 499 9.07 -21.38 5.51
N ASN A 500 9.49 -20.12 5.51
CA ASN A 500 9.24 -19.20 4.40
C ASN A 500 9.93 -19.68 3.10
N GLN A 501 11.15 -20.20 3.19
CA GLN A 501 11.86 -20.73 2.03
C GLN A 501 11.22 -22.01 1.47
N LEU A 502 10.70 -22.89 2.33
CA LEU A 502 9.89 -24.04 1.91
C LEU A 502 8.62 -23.61 1.15
N MET A 503 7.91 -22.61 1.67
CA MET A 503 6.75 -22.03 0.99
C MET A 503 7.13 -21.43 -0.37
N ALA A 504 8.22 -20.67 -0.42
CA ALA A 504 8.72 -20.08 -1.66
C ALA A 504 9.06 -21.16 -2.70
N ALA A 505 9.74 -22.24 -2.31
CA ALA A 505 10.04 -23.36 -3.21
C ALA A 505 8.76 -24.04 -3.74
N ARG A 506 7.78 -24.27 -2.86
CA ARG A 506 6.47 -24.83 -3.25
C ARG A 506 5.74 -23.94 -4.27
N LEU A 507 5.70 -22.63 -4.02
CA LEU A 507 5.07 -21.67 -4.91
C LEU A 507 5.78 -21.58 -6.26
N ARG A 508 7.12 -21.60 -6.28
CA ARG A 508 7.90 -21.64 -7.52
C ARG A 508 7.62 -22.90 -8.33
N LEU A 509 7.53 -24.07 -7.68
CA LEU A 509 7.18 -25.32 -8.33
C LEU A 509 5.78 -25.27 -8.95
N GLN A 510 4.78 -24.81 -8.17
CA GLN A 510 3.40 -24.64 -8.66
C GLN A 510 3.33 -23.65 -9.83
N SER A 511 4.07 -22.57 -9.73
CA SER A 511 4.17 -21.54 -10.76
C SER A 511 4.79 -22.09 -12.05
N ALA A 512 5.81 -22.94 -11.97
CA ALA A 512 6.43 -23.60 -13.11
C ALA A 512 5.45 -24.54 -13.84
N ILE A 513 4.65 -25.32 -13.11
CA ILE A 513 3.59 -26.18 -13.69
C ILE A 513 2.61 -25.36 -14.51
N VAL A 514 2.05 -24.31 -13.91
CA VAL A 514 1.05 -23.47 -14.58
C VAL A 514 1.63 -22.82 -15.85
N ARG A 515 2.91 -22.44 -15.81
CA ARG A 515 3.63 -21.90 -16.98
C ARG A 515 3.67 -22.93 -18.11
N ARG A 516 4.07 -24.16 -17.81
CA ARG A 516 4.16 -25.25 -18.78
C ARG A 516 2.80 -25.63 -19.36
N SER A 517 1.79 -25.79 -18.50
CA SER A 517 0.44 -26.12 -18.96
C SER A 517 -0.13 -25.02 -19.88
N ALA A 518 0.23 -23.75 -19.65
CA ALA A 518 -0.17 -22.66 -20.55
C ALA A 518 0.54 -22.70 -21.92
N SER A 519 1.82 -23.08 -21.96
CA SER A 519 2.56 -23.24 -23.24
C SER A 519 2.06 -24.42 -24.08
N GLU A 520 1.61 -25.51 -23.45
CA GLU A 520 1.07 -26.68 -24.17
C GLU A 520 -0.29 -26.41 -24.83
N ILE A 521 -1.04 -25.39 -24.36
CA ILE A 521 -2.36 -25.03 -24.88
C ILE A 521 -2.28 -24.11 -26.12
N THR A 522 -1.11 -23.53 -26.42
CA THR A 522 -0.91 -22.58 -27.53
C THR A 522 -0.24 -23.08 -28.84
N PRO A 523 -0.27 -24.36 -29.30
CA PRO A 523 0.51 -24.73 -30.49
C PRO A 523 -0.16 -24.57 -31.88
N TYR A 524 -1.41 -24.12 -32.03
CA TYR A 524 -2.15 -24.39 -33.30
C TYR A 524 -2.71 -23.23 -34.14
N GLU A 525 -2.52 -21.94 -33.82
CA GLU A 525 -3.21 -20.87 -34.57
C GLU A 525 -2.36 -19.89 -35.38
N THR A 526 -1.03 -20.03 -35.44
CA THR A 526 -0.18 -19.02 -36.12
C THR A 526 0.51 -19.47 -37.40
N ALA A 527 0.14 -20.62 -37.96
CA ALA A 527 0.76 -21.13 -39.18
C ALA A 527 -0.29 -21.43 -40.28
N GLU A 528 -1.10 -20.45 -40.67
CA GLU A 528 -1.73 -20.47 -42.00
C GLU A 528 -2.24 -19.08 -42.42
N LYS A 529 -1.85 -18.67 -43.63
CA LYS A 529 -2.25 -17.46 -44.41
C LYS A 529 -1.35 -16.22 -44.33
N GLU A 530 -0.16 -16.34 -44.92
CA GLU A 530 0.31 -15.30 -45.85
C GLU A 530 0.20 -15.85 -47.29
N GLU A 531 -0.97 -15.67 -47.92
CA GLU A 531 -1.12 -15.72 -49.38
C GLU A 531 -1.45 -14.31 -49.89
N GLY A 532 -0.70 -13.90 -50.91
CA GLY A 532 -0.46 -12.50 -51.25
C GLY A 532 -1.59 -11.76 -51.97
N TYR A 533 -1.44 -10.43 -51.95
CA TYR A 533 -2.12 -9.51 -52.85
C TYR A 533 -1.08 -8.73 -53.68
N PRO A 534 -1.28 -8.59 -55.00
CA PRO A 534 -0.43 -7.74 -55.84
C PRO A 534 -0.86 -6.27 -55.77
N PRO A 535 0.00 -5.32 -56.17
CA PRO A 535 -0.29 -3.90 -56.08
C PRO A 535 -1.12 -3.43 -57.29
N ILE A 536 -2.13 -2.59 -57.05
CA ILE A 536 -2.86 -1.89 -58.11
C ILE A 536 -2.52 -0.40 -58.06
N SER A 537 -2.05 0.08 -59.21
CA SER A 537 -1.64 1.43 -59.53
C SER A 537 -2.78 2.44 -59.54
N ALA A 538 -2.41 3.70 -59.30
CA ALA A 538 -3.21 4.89 -59.58
C ALA A 538 -3.54 5.04 -61.07
N ASP A 539 -4.75 5.49 -61.42
CA ASP A 539 -4.98 6.78 -62.10
C ASP A 539 -6.48 7.10 -62.34
N SER A 540 -6.77 8.40 -62.50
CA SER A 540 -7.91 9.05 -63.16
C SER A 540 -9.26 9.29 -62.41
N THR A 541 -9.55 10.58 -62.25
CA THR A 541 -10.85 11.27 -62.08
C THR A 541 -11.29 11.84 -63.47
N PRO A 542 -12.38 12.62 -63.62
CA PRO A 542 -13.80 12.45 -63.23
C PRO A 542 -14.78 12.81 -64.40
N GLU A 543 -16.09 12.47 -64.30
CA GLU A 543 -17.21 13.26 -64.89
C GLU A 543 -18.57 12.67 -64.44
N VAL A 544 -19.40 13.36 -63.62
CA VAL A 544 -20.51 14.29 -63.95
C VAL A 544 -21.75 13.61 -64.58
N VAL A 545 -22.92 13.72 -63.91
CA VAL A 545 -24.21 14.28 -64.41
C VAL A 545 -25.37 14.06 -63.39
N GLN A 546 -25.80 15.19 -62.79
CA GLN A 546 -27.16 15.72 -62.44
C GLN A 546 -28.37 14.86 -61.99
N LYS A 547 -29.06 15.34 -60.93
CA LYS A 547 -30.50 15.79 -60.92
C LYS A 547 -30.92 16.40 -59.55
N THR A 548 -31.14 17.72 -59.40
CA THR A 548 -32.42 18.52 -59.46
C THR A 548 -33.27 18.60 -58.17
N ILE A 549 -32.96 19.60 -57.33
CA ILE A 549 -33.71 20.74 -56.73
C ILE A 549 -35.27 20.77 -56.56
N ALA A 550 -35.69 21.04 -55.29
CA ALA A 550 -36.79 21.89 -54.70
C ALA A 550 -38.28 21.43 -54.69
N PRO A 551 -39.19 22.01 -53.82
CA PRO A 551 -39.06 23.20 -52.95
C PRO A 551 -39.57 23.11 -51.49
N GLN A 552 -39.23 24.17 -50.74
CA GLN A 552 -39.73 24.52 -49.40
C GLN A 552 -41.14 25.13 -49.45
N THR A 553 -41.96 24.84 -48.44
CA THR A 553 -43.17 25.60 -48.11
C THR A 553 -43.16 25.94 -46.61
N THR A 554 -43.24 27.24 -46.34
CA THR A 554 -43.41 27.90 -45.05
C THR A 554 -44.87 27.86 -44.58
N THR A 555 -45.13 27.60 -43.30
CA THR A 555 -46.35 28.04 -42.59
C THR A 555 -46.09 28.25 -41.08
N PRO A 556 -46.95 29.03 -40.39
CA PRO A 556 -46.51 29.97 -39.36
C PRO A 556 -46.70 29.50 -37.92
N ALA A 557 -46.07 30.26 -37.02
CA ALA A 557 -46.14 30.15 -35.58
C ALA A 557 -47.57 30.28 -35.02
N THR A 558 -47.96 29.33 -34.18
CA THR A 558 -48.98 29.52 -33.13
C THR A 558 -48.30 29.32 -31.78
N SER A 559 -48.02 30.45 -31.12
CA SER A 559 -47.58 30.51 -29.74
C SER A 559 -48.75 30.18 -28.79
N GLY A 560 -48.45 29.50 -27.69
CA GLY A 560 -49.36 29.42 -26.54
C GLY A 560 -49.68 28.03 -25.97
N SER A 561 -49.30 26.93 -26.63
CA SER A 561 -49.55 25.56 -26.11
C SER A 561 -48.30 24.86 -25.57
N TRP A 562 -47.10 25.20 -26.06
CA TRP A 562 -45.86 24.54 -25.65
C TRP A 562 -45.49 24.79 -24.19
N LEU A 563 -45.69 26.01 -23.68
CA LEU A 563 -45.37 26.34 -22.29
C LEU A 563 -46.26 25.57 -21.30
N LYS A 564 -47.52 25.29 -21.66
CA LYS A 564 -48.43 24.50 -20.82
C LYS A 564 -48.03 23.02 -20.77
N TRP A 565 -47.56 22.49 -21.90
CA TRP A 565 -47.00 21.13 -21.97
C TRP A 565 -45.68 20.99 -21.21
N MET A 566 -44.79 21.99 -21.27
CA MET A 566 -43.53 21.98 -20.52
C MET A 566 -43.77 22.03 -19.00
N VAL A 567 -44.74 22.82 -18.53
CA VAL A 567 -45.10 22.87 -17.11
C VAL A 567 -45.76 21.57 -16.65
N ALA A 568 -46.63 20.96 -17.47
CA ALA A 568 -47.23 19.67 -17.15
C ALA A 568 -46.16 18.56 -17.05
N VAL A 569 -45.21 18.52 -17.98
CA VAL A 569 -44.09 17.56 -17.97
C VAL A 569 -43.19 17.79 -16.75
N ALA A 570 -42.89 19.04 -16.39
CA ALA A 570 -42.08 19.36 -15.22
C ALA A 570 -42.77 18.93 -13.91
N ILE A 571 -44.08 19.16 -13.76
CA ILE A 571 -44.83 18.71 -12.58
C ILE A 571 -44.85 17.17 -12.51
N LEU A 572 -45.04 16.50 -13.64
CA LEU A 572 -45.05 15.03 -13.70
C LEU A 572 -43.67 14.44 -13.35
N LEU A 573 -42.58 15.11 -13.76
CA LEU A 573 -41.21 14.77 -13.37
C LEU A 573 -40.96 14.98 -11.87
N ILE A 574 -41.45 16.08 -11.29
CA ILE A 574 -41.32 16.34 -9.85
C ILE A 574 -42.11 15.30 -9.03
N VAL A 575 -43.32 14.95 -9.45
CA VAL A 575 -44.13 13.91 -8.79
C VAL A 575 -43.49 12.53 -8.96
N ALA A 576 -42.91 12.22 -10.12
CA ALA A 576 -42.18 10.97 -10.33
C ALA A 576 -40.92 10.89 -9.45
N VAL A 577 -40.13 11.96 -9.35
CA VAL A 577 -38.94 12.01 -8.50
C VAL A 577 -39.31 11.97 -7.01
N ALA A 578 -40.37 12.64 -6.60
CA ALA A 578 -40.89 12.58 -5.23
C ALA A 578 -41.44 11.18 -4.90
N GLY A 579 -42.14 10.54 -5.84
CA GLY A 579 -42.64 9.17 -5.73
C GLY A 579 -41.51 8.14 -5.65
N LEU A 580 -40.45 8.30 -6.45
CA LEU A 580 -39.25 7.45 -6.40
C LEU A 580 -38.50 7.61 -5.06
N ARG A 581 -38.38 8.83 -4.52
CA ARG A 581 -37.79 9.03 -3.19
C ARG A 581 -38.63 8.44 -2.06
N PHE A 582 -39.95 8.53 -2.14
CA PHE A 582 -40.84 7.98 -1.12
C PHE A 582 -40.97 6.44 -1.19
N ALA A 583 -40.86 5.86 -2.38
CA ALA A 583 -40.81 4.41 -2.57
C ALA A 583 -39.43 3.83 -2.15
N SER A 584 -38.34 4.55 -2.42
CA SER A 584 -36.98 4.13 -2.02
C SER A 584 -36.77 4.18 -0.50
N SER A 585 -37.45 5.08 0.23
CA SER A 585 -37.32 5.12 1.70
C SER A 585 -38.04 3.98 2.44
N LYS A 586 -38.96 3.26 1.78
CA LYS A 586 -39.70 2.13 2.38
C LYS A 586 -39.13 0.76 2.04
N ASN A 587 -38.30 0.66 1.00
CA ASN A 587 -37.60 -0.56 0.61
C ASN A 587 -36.11 -0.47 0.95
N LYS A 588 -35.78 -0.28 2.23
CA LYS A 588 -34.45 -0.73 2.70
C LYS A 588 -34.51 -2.26 2.68
N VAL A 589 -34.00 -2.86 1.61
CA VAL A 589 -33.71 -4.29 1.56
C VAL A 589 -32.94 -4.61 2.85
N PRO A 590 -33.43 -5.53 3.70
CA PRO A 590 -32.70 -5.88 4.91
C PRO A 590 -31.31 -6.33 4.49
N VAL A 591 -30.30 -5.61 4.98
CA VAL A 591 -28.91 -6.05 4.84
C VAL A 591 -28.86 -7.48 5.35
N LYS A 592 -28.48 -8.41 4.47
CA LYS A 592 -28.37 -9.82 4.78
C LYS A 592 -27.28 -9.92 5.85
N ASP A 593 -27.67 -10.14 7.10
CA ASP A 593 -26.71 -10.36 8.16
C ASP A 593 -26.02 -11.71 7.93
N ASP A 594 -24.79 -11.85 8.42
CA ASP A 594 -24.05 -13.12 8.39
C ASP A 594 -24.82 -14.22 9.13
N THR A 595 -24.58 -15.48 8.74
CA THR A 595 -25.31 -16.66 9.25
C THR A 595 -25.14 -16.89 10.75
N ASP A 596 -24.14 -16.29 11.39
CA ASP A 596 -23.84 -16.36 12.82
C ASP A 596 -24.35 -15.14 13.64
N VAL A 597 -25.11 -14.23 13.01
CA VAL A 597 -25.72 -13.08 13.68
C VAL A 597 -27.17 -13.37 14.07
N VAL A 598 -27.45 -13.39 15.37
CA VAL A 598 -28.81 -13.53 15.91
C VAL A 598 -29.33 -12.17 16.35
N ARG A 599 -30.34 -11.64 15.65
CA ARG A 599 -31.04 -10.42 16.09
C ARG A 599 -31.94 -10.72 17.28
N LEU A 600 -31.81 -9.94 18.35
CA LEU A 600 -32.61 -10.09 19.56
C LEU A 600 -33.78 -9.10 19.56
N ALA A 601 -34.98 -9.61 19.79
CA ALA A 601 -36.17 -8.78 19.89
C ALA A 601 -36.13 -7.90 21.16
N GLN A 602 -36.88 -6.80 21.15
CA GLN A 602 -36.83 -5.80 22.23
C GLN A 602 -37.26 -6.37 23.58
N ASN A 603 -38.22 -7.29 23.57
CA ASN A 603 -38.71 -7.98 24.76
C ASN A 603 -37.81 -9.13 25.24
N GLN A 604 -36.75 -9.46 24.50
CA GLN A 604 -35.85 -10.56 24.86
C GLN A 604 -34.61 -10.09 25.62
N VAL A 605 -34.29 -8.80 25.59
CA VAL A 605 -33.08 -8.22 26.18
C VAL A 605 -33.48 -7.31 27.35
N PRO A 606 -32.79 -7.36 28.50
CA PRO A 606 -33.05 -6.44 29.60
C PRO A 606 -32.86 -4.99 29.11
N PHE A 607 -33.80 -4.11 29.48
CA PHE A 607 -33.82 -2.71 29.07
C PHE A 607 -33.83 -2.51 27.54
N GLY A 608 -34.48 -3.40 26.80
CA GLY A 608 -34.50 -3.37 25.33
C GLY A 608 -34.94 -2.03 24.74
N GLU A 609 -35.74 -1.23 25.46
CA GLU A 609 -36.15 0.14 25.11
C GLU A 609 -35.03 1.17 25.09
N LEU A 610 -33.88 0.87 25.70
CA LEU A 610 -32.68 1.71 25.64
C LEU A 610 -31.86 1.47 24.37
N PHE A 611 -32.19 0.43 23.59
CA PHE A 611 -31.42 0.02 22.42
C PHE A 611 -32.27 0.01 21.15
N ALA A 612 -31.76 0.63 20.08
CA ALA A 612 -32.39 0.63 18.75
C ALA A 612 -32.20 -0.73 18.07
N GLU A 613 -30.99 -1.29 18.17
CA GLU A 613 -30.64 -2.61 17.62
C GLU A 613 -29.89 -3.45 18.64
N ARG A 614 -30.05 -4.77 18.54
CA ARG A 614 -29.50 -5.77 19.47
C ARG A 614 -29.12 -7.00 18.65
N LYS A 615 -27.82 -7.29 18.58
CA LYS A 615 -27.27 -8.40 17.78
C LYS A 615 -26.35 -9.23 18.65
N LEU A 616 -26.54 -10.53 18.65
CA LEU A 616 -25.62 -11.49 19.25
C LEU A 616 -24.82 -12.13 18.11
N HIS A 617 -23.49 -12.01 18.18
CA HIS A 617 -22.59 -12.61 17.22
C HIS A 617 -21.44 -13.29 17.98
N ARG A 618 -21.45 -14.63 17.97
CA ARG A 618 -20.50 -15.47 18.71
C ARG A 618 -20.41 -15.09 20.21
N ASP A 619 -19.27 -14.57 20.63
CA ASP A 619 -18.95 -14.19 22.00
C ASP A 619 -19.28 -12.71 22.31
N LEU A 620 -19.90 -11.98 21.37
CA LEU A 620 -20.19 -10.55 21.50
C LEU A 620 -21.69 -10.26 21.41
N LEU A 621 -22.21 -9.57 22.42
CA LEU A 621 -23.52 -8.92 22.37
C LEU A 621 -23.34 -7.43 22.04
N LEU A 622 -23.74 -7.04 20.83
CA LEU A 622 -23.68 -5.66 20.33
C LEU A 622 -25.06 -5.00 20.45
N CYS A 623 -25.11 -3.85 21.11
CA CYS A 623 -26.31 -3.04 21.24
C CYS A 623 -26.08 -1.62 20.71
N VAL A 624 -27.03 -1.09 19.92
CA VAL A 624 -27.00 0.31 19.49
C VAL A 624 -27.82 1.15 20.47
N ALA A 625 -27.13 1.96 21.28
CA ALA A 625 -27.72 2.79 22.32
C ALA A 625 -28.57 3.93 21.73
N THR A 626 -29.74 4.15 22.33
CA THR A 626 -30.61 5.31 22.04
C THR A 626 -30.21 6.52 22.89
N GLU A 627 -30.74 7.70 22.58
CA GLU A 627 -30.54 8.91 23.39
C GLU A 627 -30.96 8.72 24.86
N LYS A 628 -31.93 7.83 25.13
CA LYS A 628 -32.35 7.51 26.50
C LYS A 628 -31.22 6.91 27.35
N TRP A 629 -30.34 6.13 26.75
CA TRP A 629 -29.15 5.60 27.43
C TRP A 629 -28.23 6.73 27.89
N LEU A 630 -28.00 7.72 27.02
CA LEU A 630 -27.09 8.84 27.28
C LEU A 630 -27.62 9.79 28.37
N THR A 631 -28.93 9.78 28.63
CA THR A 631 -29.54 10.58 29.71
C THR A 631 -29.45 9.93 31.09
N LEU A 632 -29.01 8.67 31.19
CA LEU A 632 -28.85 7.97 32.46
C LEU A 632 -27.60 8.46 33.21
N SER A 633 -27.63 8.37 34.54
CA SER A 633 -26.43 8.63 35.34
C SER A 633 -25.38 7.55 35.07
N ALA A 634 -24.09 7.88 35.23
CA ALA A 634 -23.00 6.93 35.03
C ALA A 634 -23.13 5.69 35.94
N GLN A 635 -23.69 5.84 37.14
CA GLN A 635 -23.94 4.73 38.06
C GLN A 635 -25.05 3.80 37.54
N ASP A 636 -26.14 4.36 37.02
CA ASP A 636 -27.23 3.59 36.42
C ASP A 636 -26.78 2.88 35.13
N GLN A 637 -25.97 3.55 34.32
CA GLN A 637 -25.38 2.96 33.11
C GLN A 637 -24.52 1.75 33.46
N LYS A 638 -23.66 1.86 34.49
CA LYS A 638 -22.83 0.74 34.95
C LYS A 638 -23.67 -0.44 35.45
N GLY A 639 -24.70 -0.19 36.26
CA GLY A 639 -25.59 -1.24 36.77
C GLY A 639 -26.32 -1.98 35.64
N LYS A 640 -26.92 -1.23 34.70
CA LYS A 640 -27.63 -1.81 33.54
C LYS A 640 -26.70 -2.54 32.59
N LEU A 641 -25.47 -2.05 32.41
CA LEU A 641 -24.47 -2.71 31.58
C LEU A 641 -24.04 -4.06 32.17
N GLN A 642 -23.92 -4.15 33.49
CA GLN A 642 -23.59 -5.39 34.19
C GLN A 642 -24.71 -6.43 34.07
N GLU A 643 -25.97 -6.01 34.20
CA GLU A 643 -27.13 -6.88 33.94
C GLU A 643 -27.19 -7.37 32.49
N LEU A 644 -26.86 -6.49 31.54
CA LEU A 644 -26.80 -6.84 30.12
C LEU A 644 -25.67 -7.83 29.82
N LEU A 645 -24.51 -7.71 30.48
CA LEU A 645 -23.42 -8.69 30.41
C LEU A 645 -23.86 -10.04 30.96
N HIS A 646 -24.51 -10.07 32.12
CA HIS A 646 -24.98 -11.30 32.71
C HIS A 646 -26.02 -12.01 31.81
N PHE A 647 -26.92 -11.25 31.20
CA PHE A 647 -27.84 -11.75 30.19
C PHE A 647 -27.11 -12.32 28.96
N GLY A 648 -26.09 -11.61 28.46
CA GLY A 648 -25.25 -12.05 27.34
C GLY A 648 -24.53 -13.36 27.62
N GLN A 649 -23.95 -13.51 28.81
CA GLN A 649 -23.26 -14.74 29.27
C GLN A 649 -24.19 -15.95 29.24
N GLY A 650 -25.46 -15.79 29.66
CA GLY A 650 -26.47 -16.83 29.57
C GLY A 650 -26.78 -17.29 28.14
N ARG A 651 -26.32 -16.55 27.13
CA ARG A 651 -26.46 -16.87 25.70
C ARG A 651 -25.12 -17.06 24.98
N GLY A 652 -24.01 -17.21 25.72
CA GLY A 652 -22.68 -17.47 25.17
C GLY A 652 -21.85 -16.23 24.84
N ALA A 653 -22.32 -15.01 25.13
CA ALA A 653 -21.52 -13.81 24.98
C ALA A 653 -20.54 -13.66 26.16
N LEU A 654 -19.25 -13.45 25.87
CA LEU A 654 -18.22 -13.14 26.86
C LEU A 654 -18.08 -11.64 27.11
N ARG A 655 -18.59 -10.82 26.18
CA ARG A 655 -18.50 -9.36 26.24
C ARG A 655 -19.72 -8.67 25.64
N VAL A 656 -19.96 -7.46 26.12
CA VAL A 656 -21.01 -6.56 25.65
C VAL A 656 -20.39 -5.26 25.15
N LEU A 657 -20.84 -4.80 23.98
CA LEU A 657 -20.44 -3.52 23.41
C LEU A 657 -21.67 -2.68 23.10
N LEU A 658 -21.69 -1.44 23.60
CA LEU A 658 -22.69 -0.44 23.26
C LEU A 658 -22.07 0.63 22.38
N VAL A 659 -22.69 0.86 21.23
CA VAL A 659 -22.32 1.93 20.31
C VAL A 659 -23.50 2.89 20.15
N ASP A 660 -23.24 4.18 19.91
CA ASP A 660 -24.30 5.12 19.54
C ASP A 660 -24.72 4.94 18.07
N ALA A 661 -25.68 5.75 17.60
CA ALA A 661 -26.14 5.74 16.22
C ALA A 661 -25.05 6.13 15.18
N LYS A 662 -23.90 6.66 15.63
CA LYS A 662 -22.74 7.01 14.80
C LYS A 662 -21.64 5.94 14.85
N GLY A 663 -21.86 4.84 15.59
CA GLY A 663 -20.88 3.76 15.76
C GLY A 663 -19.81 4.04 16.81
N VAL A 664 -19.93 5.11 17.60
CA VAL A 664 -18.97 5.43 18.67
C VAL A 664 -19.29 4.60 19.91
N THR A 665 -18.29 3.94 20.49
CA THR A 665 -18.45 3.18 21.73
C THR A 665 -18.84 4.10 22.89
N VAL A 666 -19.99 3.84 23.49
CA VAL A 666 -20.49 4.58 24.66
C VAL A 666 -20.35 3.79 25.96
N ALA A 667 -20.29 2.45 25.87
CA ALA A 667 -20.02 1.58 27.00
C ALA A 667 -19.55 0.19 26.54
N SER A 668 -18.78 -0.50 27.37
CA SER A 668 -18.37 -1.88 27.14
C SER A 668 -18.19 -2.65 28.45
N ALA A 669 -18.51 -3.94 28.44
CA ALA A 669 -18.29 -4.78 29.61
C ALA A 669 -17.78 -6.18 29.24
N THR A 670 -16.86 -6.67 30.06
CA THR A 670 -16.32 -8.02 30.10
C THR A 670 -16.40 -8.53 31.54
N ASN A 671 -15.98 -9.78 31.79
CA ASN A 671 -15.94 -10.33 33.15
C ASN A 671 -15.05 -9.51 34.11
N ASP A 672 -14.00 -8.90 33.58
CA ASP A 672 -12.96 -8.25 34.37
C ASP A 672 -13.05 -6.72 34.32
N GLU A 673 -13.72 -6.16 33.31
CA GLU A 673 -13.69 -4.73 33.04
C GLU A 673 -15.07 -4.18 32.68
N LEU A 674 -15.38 -2.99 33.21
CA LEU A 674 -16.65 -2.31 32.98
C LEU A 674 -16.38 -0.83 32.70
N TYR A 675 -16.60 -0.42 31.45
CA TYR A 675 -16.31 0.90 30.93
C TYR A 675 -17.58 1.60 30.47
N VAL A 676 -17.72 2.87 30.85
CA VAL A 676 -18.82 3.76 30.48
C VAL A 676 -18.20 5.14 30.21
N ASN A 677 -18.51 5.72 29.05
CA ASN A 677 -17.97 7.00 28.59
C ASN A 677 -18.71 8.19 29.19
#